data_AF-W4IW17-F1
#
_entry.id   AF-W4IW17-F1
#
_cell.length_a   1.000
_cell.length_b   1.000
_cell.length_c   1.000
_cell.angle_alpha   90.00
_cell.angle_beta   90.00
_cell.angle_gamma   90.00
#
_symmetry.space_group_name_H-M   'P 1'
#
loop_
_entity.id
_entity.type
_entity.pdbx_description
1 polymer ?
#
loop_
_entity_poly.entity_id
_entity_poly.type
_entity_poly.pdbx_seq_one_letter_code
_entity_poly.pdbx_strand_id
1 'polypeptide(L)'
;MNKNNNKGSVKKNNNSKKKTSTNINNVNNLSSIKNIKNEQNVKNGDVNDEIATTTSSNHVNMVLNGNDEGIKDVKVVNNLNIDNKREDNNVRINVQGEETLNNDSKNKEAENKSNIKNNKSNQSNQSNKKTKNNNNKNNNNNNNNNNNNNNNNNNNNNNNNNNNNNNKNSTSNKKNSKNKKKVDKLDLILNEFKNDIKNEKGENNQNDNKLLNGAIETNNNNNNNNNNSGNNRIHFDKEEIKEIKKKIILKEHVLEEQDNSSIRLLKNWPQLEKTYQTNPPCIPIDMIYGKDGKYPVGEILEYNNYNLSGQSLVEKKEREKLSIDYYEDLRKAAECHRQVRKHMQAFIKPGKKMIDIAQETERKTKELILAEKLKCGWGFPTGCSLNHCAAHYTPNYGDETVLKYDDVCKLDFGVHVNGYIIDCAFTIAFNEKYDNLIKATQDGTNTGIKEAGIDARMCDIGEAIQEAIESYEIELNQKIYPIKAISNLRGHSINKYIIHGGKCVPIVRQKEKNEIMEEGELFAIETFASTGKGYVNHENECSHYMRNPEKQFVPIRLNSAKTLLKVINDNFDTLPFCNRWLDDLGQTRHFMALKTLIDLNIVEPYPPLCDIKNSFTSQMEHTILLRPTCKEVLSRGPDF
;
A
#
# COMPACT_ATOMS: atom_id res chain seq x y z
N MET A 1 -14.00 71.63 -19.59
CA MET A 1 -14.29 72.12 -20.96
C MET A 1 -13.30 71.47 -21.93
N ASN A 2 -13.69 71.30 -23.22
CA ASN A 2 -12.88 71.30 -24.46
C ASN A 2 -11.39 70.84 -24.48
N LYS A 3 -10.86 70.17 -25.52
CA LYS A 3 -11.42 69.42 -26.68
C LYS A 3 -10.26 68.74 -27.45
N ASN A 4 -10.55 67.63 -28.11
CA ASN A 4 -10.01 67.13 -29.38
C ASN A 4 -8.55 67.40 -29.84
N ASN A 5 -7.86 66.30 -30.16
CA ASN A 5 -7.15 66.01 -31.43
C ASN A 5 -6.18 67.02 -32.08
N ASN A 6 -5.03 66.52 -32.53
CA ASN A 6 -4.76 66.55 -33.98
C ASN A 6 -3.87 65.39 -34.50
N LYS A 7 -3.78 65.23 -35.84
CA LYS A 7 -3.04 64.18 -36.56
C LYS A 7 -2.01 64.79 -37.56
N GLY A 8 -0.99 64.01 -37.95
CA GLY A 8 -0.15 64.26 -39.13
C GLY A 8 1.33 63.88 -38.93
N SER A 9 2.02 62.96 -39.62
CA SER A 9 1.81 62.08 -40.80
C SER A 9 2.39 62.52 -42.17
N VAL A 10 3.67 62.18 -42.42
CA VAL A 10 4.37 62.12 -43.74
C VAL A 10 5.35 60.91 -43.64
N LYS A 11 5.16 59.79 -44.36
CA LYS A 11 5.66 59.43 -45.73
C LYS A 11 7.20 59.40 -45.84
N LYS A 12 7.85 58.50 -46.61
CA LYS A 12 7.43 57.86 -47.90
C LYS A 12 8.24 56.60 -48.26
N ASN A 13 7.80 55.91 -49.34
CA ASN A 13 8.38 54.80 -50.13
C ASN A 13 8.02 53.36 -49.62
N ASN A 14 7.35 52.46 -50.35
CA ASN A 14 7.38 52.01 -51.78
C ASN A 14 8.62 51.15 -52.10
N ASN A 15 8.58 49.97 -52.75
CA ASN A 15 7.60 49.26 -53.61
C ASN A 15 7.86 47.71 -53.54
N SER A 16 7.09 46.75 -54.08
CA SER A 16 5.65 46.66 -54.45
C SER A 16 5.25 45.25 -54.95
N LYS A 17 4.01 44.82 -54.66
CA LYS A 17 3.13 43.92 -55.47
C LYS A 17 3.63 42.54 -55.97
N LYS A 18 2.88 41.48 -55.60
CA LYS A 18 1.81 40.93 -56.46
C LYS A 18 0.75 40.13 -55.68
N LYS A 19 -0.49 40.14 -56.20
CA LYS A 19 -1.57 39.17 -55.93
C LYS A 19 -1.55 38.13 -57.09
N THR A 20 -2.25 36.99 -57.13
CA THR A 20 -3.67 36.70 -56.81
C THR A 20 -3.93 35.22 -56.47
N SER A 21 -5.19 34.93 -56.12
CA SER A 21 -5.90 33.64 -56.09
C SER A 21 -5.70 32.76 -57.37
N THR A 22 -6.12 31.49 -57.45
CA THR A 22 -7.39 30.89 -56.95
C THR A 22 -7.32 29.35 -56.85
N ASN A 23 -8.45 28.74 -56.46
CA ASN A 23 -8.87 27.32 -56.51
C ASN A 23 -8.77 26.49 -55.22
N ILE A 24 -9.95 26.40 -54.59
CA ILE A 24 -10.41 25.33 -53.70
C ILE A 24 -10.39 23.99 -54.44
N ASN A 25 -10.10 22.90 -53.73
CA ASN A 25 -10.74 21.61 -54.00
C ASN A 25 -10.91 20.84 -52.67
N ASN A 26 -12.04 20.16 -52.52
CA ASN A 26 -12.41 19.50 -51.27
C ASN A 26 -11.76 18.12 -51.12
N VAL A 27 -11.36 17.75 -49.90
CA VAL A 27 -11.77 16.48 -49.30
C VAL A 27 -12.16 16.74 -47.84
N ASN A 28 -13.43 16.51 -47.52
CA ASN A 28 -13.88 16.38 -46.13
C ASN A 28 -13.64 14.95 -45.66
N ASN A 29 -13.43 14.75 -44.35
CA ASN A 29 -14.22 13.75 -43.63
C ASN A 29 -14.16 13.94 -42.09
N LEU A 30 -15.34 14.15 -41.50
CA LEU A 30 -15.61 13.79 -40.10
C LEU A 30 -16.28 12.41 -40.09
N SER A 31 -15.75 11.48 -39.29
CA SER A 31 -16.47 10.32 -38.71
C SER A 31 -15.54 9.76 -37.62
N SER A 32 -15.90 9.48 -36.36
CA SER A 32 -17.22 9.35 -35.70
C SER A 32 -18.12 8.26 -36.29
N ILE A 33 -17.90 7.00 -35.91
CA ILE A 33 -18.72 5.78 -36.06
C ILE A 33 -17.85 4.60 -35.57
N LYS A 34 -18.30 3.61 -34.79
CA LYS A 34 -19.61 3.33 -34.15
C LYS A 34 -19.46 2.44 -32.91
N ASN A 35 -20.39 2.55 -31.97
CA ASN A 35 -20.82 1.39 -31.19
C ASN A 35 -21.57 0.42 -32.12
N ILE A 36 -21.29 -0.88 -32.04
CA ILE A 36 -22.10 -1.92 -32.68
C ILE A 36 -22.90 -2.65 -31.59
N LYS A 37 -24.17 -2.28 -31.45
CA LYS A 37 -25.21 -3.25 -31.09
C LYS A 37 -25.60 -3.98 -32.38
N ASN A 38 -25.59 -5.31 -32.36
CA ASN A 38 -26.14 -6.11 -33.44
C ASN A 38 -27.62 -6.42 -33.15
N GLU A 39 -28.51 -5.74 -33.86
CA GLU A 39 -29.90 -6.18 -34.09
C GLU A 39 -30.22 -5.99 -35.57
N GLN A 40 -30.66 -7.04 -36.26
CA GLN A 40 -31.38 -6.93 -37.53
C GLN A 40 -32.52 -7.95 -37.61
N ASN A 41 -33.74 -7.43 -37.45
CA ASN A 41 -34.91 -7.69 -38.28
C ASN A 41 -35.10 -9.08 -38.93
N VAL A 42 -36.17 -9.76 -38.53
CA VAL A 42 -37.17 -10.29 -39.49
C VAL A 42 -38.55 -9.77 -39.06
N LYS A 43 -39.46 -9.57 -40.01
CA LYS A 43 -40.85 -9.10 -39.76
C LYS A 43 -41.86 -10.26 -39.85
N ASN A 44 -43.03 -10.00 -39.26
CA ASN A 44 -44.25 -10.81 -39.21
C ASN A 44 -44.57 -11.67 -40.45
N GLY A 45 -45.14 -12.84 -40.18
CA GLY A 45 -45.99 -13.64 -41.09
C GLY A 45 -46.89 -14.55 -40.24
N ASP A 46 -48.15 -14.74 -40.65
CA ASP A 46 -49.21 -15.31 -39.82
C ASP A 46 -49.47 -16.83 -40.04
N VAL A 47 -50.41 -17.35 -39.22
CA VAL A 47 -51.27 -18.56 -39.39
C VAL A 47 -50.71 -19.97 -39.08
N ASN A 48 -51.63 -20.80 -38.54
CA ASN A 48 -51.66 -22.28 -38.41
C ASN A 48 -51.05 -22.94 -37.15
N ASP A 49 -51.92 -23.16 -36.15
CA ASP A 49 -52.54 -24.48 -35.82
C ASP A 49 -51.72 -25.78 -35.58
N GLU A 50 -52.30 -26.57 -34.66
CA GLU A 50 -52.28 -28.04 -34.50
C GLU A 50 -51.09 -28.84 -33.86
N ILE A 51 -51.34 -29.33 -32.64
CA ILE A 51 -51.37 -30.77 -32.22
C ILE A 51 -50.04 -31.57 -32.05
N ALA A 52 -50.14 -32.58 -31.16
CA ALA A 52 -49.20 -33.67 -30.81
C ALA A 52 -47.95 -33.26 -30.00
N THR A 53 -47.55 -33.85 -28.85
CA THR A 53 -47.62 -35.22 -28.26
C THR A 53 -46.55 -36.22 -28.75
N THR A 54 -46.31 -37.24 -27.92
CA THR A 54 -45.21 -38.24 -27.93
C THR A 54 -43.85 -37.68 -27.45
N THR A 55 -43.10 -38.22 -26.47
CA THR A 55 -42.86 -39.56 -25.85
C THR A 55 -41.68 -40.37 -26.42
N SER A 56 -41.25 -41.39 -25.66
CA SER A 56 -39.99 -42.16 -25.72
C SER A 56 -38.74 -41.38 -25.25
N SER A 57 -37.90 -41.78 -24.28
CA SER A 57 -37.60 -42.99 -23.48
C SER A 57 -36.28 -43.65 -23.86
N ASN A 58 -35.45 -43.96 -22.85
CA ASN A 58 -34.56 -45.13 -22.90
C ASN A 58 -34.36 -45.72 -21.49
N HIS A 59 -34.32 -47.05 -21.42
CA HIS A 59 -34.01 -47.86 -20.23
C HIS A 59 -32.46 -47.89 -20.00
N VAL A 60 -31.90 -48.38 -18.89
CA VAL A 60 -31.87 -49.79 -18.44
C VAL A 60 -31.45 -49.94 -16.96
N ASN A 61 -32.18 -50.83 -16.28
CA ASN A 61 -31.90 -51.68 -15.09
C ASN A 61 -30.92 -51.20 -13.99
N MET A 62 -31.27 -51.12 -12.69
CA MET A 62 -31.95 -52.05 -11.76
C MET A 62 -30.99 -53.03 -11.04
N VAL A 63 -30.85 -52.83 -9.72
CA VAL A 63 -30.54 -53.86 -8.69
C VAL A 63 -31.48 -53.58 -7.51
N LEU A 64 -31.95 -54.63 -6.83
CA LEU A 64 -32.94 -54.57 -5.75
C LEU A 64 -32.30 -54.71 -4.36
N ASN A 65 -32.88 -54.03 -3.37
CA ASN A 65 -33.09 -54.42 -1.96
C ASN A 65 -33.53 -53.15 -1.18
N GLY A 66 -34.55 -53.13 -0.33
CA GLY A 66 -35.47 -54.19 0.09
C GLY A 66 -35.54 -54.33 1.61
N ASN A 67 -36.44 -53.56 2.25
CA ASN A 67 -37.11 -53.88 3.52
C ASN A 67 -38.16 -52.79 3.84
N ASP A 68 -39.19 -53.17 4.59
CA ASP A 68 -40.46 -52.43 4.81
C ASP A 68 -40.54 -51.70 6.18
N GLU A 69 -41.74 -51.19 6.48
CA GLU A 69 -42.24 -50.55 7.72
C GLU A 69 -41.97 -49.03 7.87
N GLY A 70 -42.97 -48.18 8.18
CA GLY A 70 -44.41 -48.48 8.25
C GLY A 70 -45.31 -47.31 8.72
N ILE A 71 -46.26 -46.91 7.87
CA ILE A 71 -47.61 -46.37 8.17
C ILE A 71 -47.75 -45.19 9.18
N LYS A 72 -48.20 -44.03 8.67
CA LYS A 72 -49.46 -43.38 9.12
C LYS A 72 -49.93 -42.23 8.23
N ASP A 73 -51.18 -42.32 7.77
CA ASP A 73 -51.89 -41.28 7.03
C ASP A 73 -52.30 -40.08 7.90
N VAL A 74 -52.26 -38.88 7.30
CA VAL A 74 -53.33 -37.87 7.43
C VAL A 74 -53.62 -37.33 6.02
N LYS A 75 -54.88 -36.99 5.73
CA LYS A 75 -55.41 -36.68 4.38
C LYS A 75 -56.44 -35.55 4.50
N VAL A 76 -56.76 -34.86 3.39
CA VAL A 76 -57.95 -33.98 3.18
C VAL A 76 -57.88 -32.60 3.92
N VAL A 77 -58.18 -31.42 3.34
CA VAL A 77 -58.52 -31.04 1.93
C VAL A 77 -58.22 -29.55 1.60
N ASN A 78 -58.26 -29.27 0.28
CA ASN A 78 -58.04 -28.07 -0.54
C ASN A 78 -58.69 -26.70 -0.19
N ASN A 79 -58.26 -25.69 -0.99
CA ASN A 79 -58.94 -24.43 -1.44
C ASN A 79 -58.96 -23.23 -0.45
N LEU A 80 -58.56 -22.02 -0.85
CA LEU A 80 -59.16 -21.20 -1.92
C LEU A 80 -58.18 -20.20 -2.60
N ASN A 81 -58.52 -19.75 -3.82
CA ASN A 81 -57.95 -18.57 -4.50
C ASN A 81 -58.61 -17.27 -4.01
N ILE A 82 -57.97 -16.11 -4.25
CA ILE A 82 -58.60 -14.87 -4.75
C ILE A 82 -57.53 -13.86 -5.22
N ASP A 83 -57.78 -13.19 -6.35
CA ASP A 83 -56.95 -12.12 -6.91
C ASP A 83 -57.28 -10.74 -6.30
N ASN A 84 -56.31 -9.80 -6.25
CA ASN A 84 -56.25 -8.67 -7.19
C ASN A 84 -55.16 -7.61 -6.90
N LYS A 85 -54.53 -7.18 -8.00
CA LYS A 85 -54.13 -5.81 -8.45
C LYS A 85 -53.72 -4.69 -7.48
N ARG A 86 -52.61 -4.06 -7.91
CA ARG A 86 -52.17 -2.66 -7.72
C ARG A 86 -53.30 -1.61 -7.69
N GLU A 87 -53.04 -0.49 -7.02
CA GLU A 87 -53.11 0.83 -7.68
C GLU A 87 -52.21 1.88 -6.97
N ASP A 88 -51.67 2.83 -7.73
CA ASP A 88 -50.86 3.97 -7.24
C ASP A 88 -51.76 5.17 -6.88
N ASN A 89 -51.31 6.08 -6.01
CA ASN A 89 -51.67 7.50 -6.13
C ASN A 89 -50.77 8.46 -5.33
N ASN A 90 -50.33 9.55 -5.98
CA ASN A 90 -49.64 10.70 -5.38
C ASN A 90 -50.55 11.94 -5.42
N VAL A 91 -50.85 12.57 -4.28
CA VAL A 91 -51.28 13.99 -4.19
C VAL A 91 -50.63 14.64 -2.96
N ARG A 92 -50.56 15.98 -2.94
CA ARG A 92 -49.69 16.83 -2.10
C ARG A 92 -50.49 18.05 -1.60
N ILE A 93 -49.90 18.88 -0.72
CA ILE A 93 -50.29 20.27 -0.34
C ILE A 93 -51.13 20.47 0.97
N ASN A 94 -50.41 20.69 2.08
CA ASN A 94 -50.33 21.91 2.91
C ASN A 94 -51.56 22.68 3.51
N VAL A 95 -51.43 22.95 4.83
CA VAL A 95 -51.48 24.27 5.54
C VAL A 95 -52.74 24.74 6.31
N GLN A 96 -52.49 25.32 7.52
CA GLN A 96 -53.34 26.11 8.45
C GLN A 96 -54.48 25.38 9.23
N GLY A 97 -54.77 25.70 10.50
CA GLY A 97 -54.02 26.52 11.49
C GLY A 97 -54.75 26.84 12.82
N GLU A 98 -53.96 27.20 13.85
CA GLU A 98 -54.26 28.01 15.08
C GLU A 98 -55.10 27.48 16.28
N GLU A 99 -55.08 28.29 17.36
CA GLU A 99 -55.74 28.23 18.70
C GLU A 99 -55.17 27.24 19.76
N THR A 100 -54.38 27.64 20.79
CA THR A 100 -54.56 28.50 22.03
C THR A 100 -55.05 27.69 23.28
N LEU A 101 -54.73 27.98 24.56
CA LEU A 101 -53.98 29.04 25.29
C LEU A 101 -53.56 28.60 26.75
N ASN A 102 -52.69 29.38 27.43
CA ASN A 102 -52.36 29.44 28.89
C ASN A 102 -51.50 28.29 29.55
N ASN A 103 -50.45 28.49 30.38
CA ASN A 103 -50.04 29.43 31.49
C ASN A 103 -50.35 28.87 32.91
N ASP A 104 -49.60 29.03 34.02
CA ASP A 104 -48.21 29.45 34.43
C ASP A 104 -48.01 28.82 35.89
N SER A 105 -46.97 28.91 36.75
CA SER A 105 -45.73 29.70 36.81
C SER A 105 -44.63 29.14 37.75
N LYS A 106 -43.36 29.30 37.34
CA LYS A 106 -42.20 29.86 38.10
C LYS A 106 -41.76 29.31 39.49
N ASN A 107 -40.44 29.00 39.56
CA ASN A 107 -39.48 29.28 40.67
C ASN A 107 -39.59 28.44 41.98
N LYS A 108 -38.58 28.33 42.86
CA LYS A 108 -37.28 29.05 43.04
C LYS A 108 -36.16 28.17 43.66
N GLU A 109 -34.97 28.76 43.91
CA GLU A 109 -33.72 28.11 44.37
C GLU A 109 -33.61 27.90 45.90
N ALA A 110 -32.64 27.05 46.35
CA ALA A 110 -31.58 27.36 47.35
C ALA A 110 -31.12 26.17 48.26
N GLU A 111 -29.93 26.33 48.85
CA GLU A 111 -29.11 25.36 49.60
C GLU A 111 -29.66 24.93 51.00
N ASN A 112 -29.28 23.73 51.52
CA ASN A 112 -28.15 23.59 52.48
C ASN A 112 -27.74 22.14 52.88
N LYS A 113 -26.82 22.01 53.85
CA LYS A 113 -25.90 20.86 54.12
C LYS A 113 -26.26 19.97 55.33
N SER A 114 -25.53 18.83 55.43
CA SER A 114 -25.25 17.99 56.64
C SER A 114 -26.35 16.96 57.02
N ASN A 115 -26.11 15.82 57.69
CA ASN A 115 -24.98 15.27 58.51
C ASN A 115 -24.93 13.70 58.38
N ILE A 116 -23.80 13.02 58.12
CA ILE A 116 -22.72 12.50 59.03
C ILE A 116 -22.93 11.06 59.63
N LYS A 117 -21.81 10.29 59.76
CA LYS A 117 -21.54 9.00 60.50
C LYS A 117 -21.92 7.65 59.82
N ASN A 118 -21.15 6.54 59.94
CA ASN A 118 -19.76 6.35 60.45
C ASN A 118 -19.06 5.01 60.04
N ASN A 119 -17.77 4.87 60.41
CA ASN A 119 -16.83 3.71 60.38
C ASN A 119 -15.98 3.58 59.08
N LYS A 120 -14.63 3.57 59.06
CA LYS A 120 -13.54 2.88 59.83
C LYS A 120 -13.36 1.40 59.41
N SER A 121 -12.15 0.85 59.19
CA SER A 121 -10.74 1.34 59.31
C SER A 121 -9.79 0.45 58.46
N ASN A 122 -8.60 0.88 58.00
CA ASN A 122 -7.33 0.85 58.76
C ASN A 122 -6.16 1.63 58.09
N GLN A 123 -5.05 1.81 58.84
CA GLN A 123 -3.77 2.44 58.41
C GLN A 123 -2.77 1.35 57.93
N SER A 124 -1.53 1.57 57.46
CA SER A 124 -0.52 2.65 57.59
C SER A 124 0.47 2.59 56.37
N ASN A 125 1.58 3.33 56.21
CA ASN A 125 2.38 4.16 57.12
C ASN A 125 3.15 5.30 56.39
N GLN A 126 3.86 6.17 57.13
CA GLN A 126 4.51 7.40 56.62
C GLN A 126 6.04 7.33 56.46
N SER A 127 6.63 8.28 55.72
CA SER A 127 7.67 9.17 56.30
C SER A 127 7.86 10.47 55.48
N ASN A 128 8.34 11.53 56.14
CA ASN A 128 8.52 12.89 55.61
C ASN A 128 9.97 13.36 55.81
N LYS A 129 10.44 14.33 54.99
CA LYS A 129 11.16 15.51 55.52
C LYS A 129 11.16 16.69 54.55
N LYS A 130 10.99 17.90 55.10
CA LYS A 130 11.06 19.21 54.42
C LYS A 130 12.13 20.07 55.09
N THR A 131 12.87 20.86 54.32
CA THR A 131 13.40 22.23 54.65
C THR A 131 14.30 22.70 53.50
N LYS A 132 14.53 23.99 53.21
CA LYS A 132 13.71 25.22 53.26
C LYS A 132 14.58 26.32 52.60
N ASN A 133 13.94 27.28 51.93
CA ASN A 133 14.43 28.57 51.39
C ASN A 133 15.90 29.00 51.59
N ASN A 134 16.49 29.60 50.53
CA ASN A 134 16.74 31.05 50.56
C ASN A 134 16.88 31.69 49.17
N ASN A 135 16.55 32.98 49.08
CA ASN A 135 16.67 33.80 47.87
C ASN A 135 18.05 34.45 47.76
N ASN A 136 18.53 34.74 46.55
CA ASN A 136 19.10 36.08 46.30
C ASN A 136 19.00 36.54 44.84
N LYS A 137 19.31 37.82 44.61
CA LYS A 137 19.01 38.59 43.39
C LYS A 137 20.08 38.49 42.29
N ASN A 138 19.63 38.88 41.09
CA ASN A 138 20.31 39.52 39.96
C ASN A 138 21.85 39.70 40.01
N ASN A 139 22.49 39.47 38.86
CA ASN A 139 23.28 40.53 38.24
C ASN A 139 23.29 40.40 36.71
N ASN A 140 23.14 41.53 36.02
CA ASN A 140 23.47 41.65 34.60
C ASN A 140 24.99 41.82 34.46
N ASN A 141 25.57 41.40 33.34
CA ASN A 141 26.67 42.13 32.73
C ASN A 141 26.77 41.80 31.23
N ASN A 142 26.79 42.84 30.40
CA ASN A 142 27.20 42.73 29.00
C ASN A 142 28.73 42.69 28.92
N ASN A 143 29.28 42.07 27.88
CA ASN A 143 30.43 42.67 27.20
C ASN A 143 30.54 42.21 25.74
N ASN A 144 31.13 43.06 24.90
CA ASN A 144 31.15 42.94 23.45
C ASN A 144 32.53 42.50 22.92
N ASN A 145 32.53 42.03 21.65
CA ASN A 145 33.68 41.93 20.74
C ASN A 145 34.73 40.85 21.10
N ASN A 146 35.58 40.37 20.18
CA ASN A 146 35.92 40.92 18.85
C ASN A 146 36.23 39.84 17.80
N ASN A 147 36.32 40.25 16.53
CA ASN A 147 36.77 39.41 15.41
C ASN A 147 38.25 39.01 15.51
N ASN A 148 38.63 37.89 14.86
CA ASN A 148 39.69 37.95 13.83
C ASN A 148 39.80 36.69 12.95
N ASN A 149 40.17 36.90 11.69
CA ASN A 149 40.69 35.88 10.77
C ASN A 149 42.20 35.71 10.99
N ASN A 150 42.76 34.53 10.68
CA ASN A 150 43.64 34.40 9.50
C ASN A 150 44.14 32.98 9.20
N ASN A 151 44.55 32.79 7.94
CA ASN A 151 45.24 31.61 7.43
C ASN A 151 46.66 31.48 8.02
N ASN A 152 47.26 30.28 7.92
CA ASN A 152 48.45 30.18 7.07
C ASN A 152 48.73 28.76 6.53
N ASN A 153 49.58 28.70 5.51
CA ASN A 153 49.86 27.54 4.65
C ASN A 153 51.28 26.94 4.87
N ASN A 154 51.46 25.72 4.35
CA ASN A 154 52.75 25.13 3.94
C ASN A 154 53.74 24.75 5.07
N ASN A 155 54.78 23.91 4.86
CA ASN A 155 55.39 23.49 3.59
C ASN A 155 55.96 22.05 3.57
N ASN A 156 56.34 21.59 2.37
CA ASN A 156 56.87 20.27 2.00
C ASN A 156 58.22 19.88 2.67
N ASN A 157 58.58 18.59 2.65
CA ASN A 157 59.72 18.13 1.81
C ASN A 157 59.79 16.60 1.55
N ASN A 158 60.63 16.22 0.58
CA ASN A 158 60.70 14.90 -0.09
C ASN A 158 61.98 14.08 0.25
N ASN A 159 61.92 12.76 -0.04
CA ASN A 159 62.98 11.81 -0.48
C ASN A 159 64.36 11.79 0.24
N ASN A 160 64.93 10.63 0.61
CA ASN A 160 65.51 9.68 -0.36
C ASN A 160 66.00 8.32 0.25
N ASN A 161 65.77 7.24 -0.51
CA ASN A 161 66.64 6.09 -0.88
C ASN A 161 67.71 5.42 0.04
N ASN A 162 67.71 4.07 -0.09
CA ASN A 162 68.83 3.11 -0.19
C ASN A 162 69.53 2.47 1.04
N ASN A 163 69.36 1.13 1.13
CA ASN A 163 70.38 0.08 1.39
C ASN A 163 71.08 0.03 2.79
N ASN A 164 71.63 -1.10 3.29
CA ASN A 164 72.01 -2.35 2.62
C ASN A 164 72.08 -3.59 3.56
N ASN A 165 71.82 -4.78 3.01
CA ASN A 165 72.43 -6.11 3.28
C ASN A 165 72.52 -6.81 4.68
N ASN A 166 72.17 -8.11 4.61
CA ASN A 166 72.81 -9.30 5.20
C ASN A 166 72.82 -9.58 6.73
N ASN A 167 72.28 -10.76 7.11
CA ASN A 167 73.12 -11.97 7.17
C ASN A 167 72.33 -13.30 7.06
N LYS A 168 73.03 -14.42 6.85
CA LYS A 168 72.48 -15.80 6.80
C LYS A 168 73.17 -16.73 7.81
N ASN A 169 72.43 -17.71 8.34
CA ASN A 169 72.81 -19.13 8.57
C ASN A 169 71.56 -19.83 9.18
N SER A 170 71.04 -20.99 8.77
CA SER A 170 71.56 -22.24 8.19
C SER A 170 71.97 -23.31 9.22
N THR A 171 71.12 -24.33 9.40
CA THR A 171 71.48 -25.76 9.54
C THR A 171 70.20 -26.59 9.57
N SER A 172 70.30 -27.90 9.37
CA SER A 172 69.16 -28.81 9.26
C SER A 172 69.45 -30.14 9.99
N ASN A 173 68.39 -30.85 10.39
CA ASN A 173 68.50 -32.26 10.79
C ASN A 173 67.17 -33.00 10.64
N LYS A 174 67.23 -34.28 10.26
CA LYS A 174 66.07 -35.19 10.13
C LYS A 174 66.13 -36.28 11.20
N LYS A 175 64.97 -36.72 11.69
CA LYS A 175 64.76 -38.09 12.22
C LYS A 175 63.29 -38.49 12.07
N ASN A 176 63.04 -39.75 11.70
CA ASN A 176 61.70 -40.30 11.49
C ASN A 176 61.21 -41.04 12.75
N SER A 177 59.88 -41.05 12.95
CA SER A 177 59.19 -42.16 13.64
C SER A 177 57.81 -42.36 13.01
N LYS A 178 57.19 -43.54 13.23
CA LYS A 178 55.87 -43.91 12.68
C LYS A 178 54.89 -44.14 13.82
N ASN A 179 53.62 -43.71 13.70
CA ASN A 179 52.49 -44.65 13.62
C ASN A 179 51.07 -44.04 13.55
N LYS A 180 50.16 -44.88 13.01
CA LYS A 180 48.69 -44.93 13.18
C LYS A 180 47.86 -43.65 12.90
N LYS A 181 47.16 -43.70 11.76
CA LYS A 181 45.93 -42.94 11.52
C LYS A 181 44.84 -43.37 12.53
N LYS A 182 44.01 -42.42 12.98
CA LYS A 182 42.58 -42.67 13.18
C LYS A 182 41.86 -42.30 11.88
N VAL A 183 40.73 -42.95 11.61
CA VAL A 183 39.76 -42.55 10.59
C VAL A 183 38.49 -42.20 11.36
N ASP A 184 37.99 -40.98 11.19
CA ASP A 184 36.84 -40.52 11.96
C ASP A 184 35.53 -41.07 11.39
N LYS A 185 34.64 -41.46 12.30
CA LYS A 185 33.43 -42.23 11.98
C LYS A 185 32.37 -41.43 11.19
N LEU A 186 32.62 -40.13 10.96
CA LEU A 186 31.77 -39.23 10.19
C LEU A 186 31.93 -39.45 8.67
N ASP A 187 33.15 -39.71 8.19
CA ASP A 187 33.47 -39.77 6.76
C ASP A 187 32.90 -41.03 6.07
N LEU A 188 32.53 -42.06 6.84
CA LEU A 188 31.82 -43.24 6.31
C LEU A 188 30.34 -42.91 6.07
N ILE A 189 29.67 -42.34 7.08
CA ILE A 189 28.24 -41.99 7.03
C ILE A 189 27.96 -40.97 5.92
N LEU A 190 28.87 -40.01 5.73
CA LEU A 190 28.79 -38.98 4.67
C LEU A 190 29.01 -39.51 3.24
N ASN A 191 29.42 -40.77 3.07
CA ASN A 191 29.60 -41.43 1.77
C ASN A 191 28.51 -42.45 1.46
N GLU A 192 27.88 -43.08 2.46
CA GLU A 192 26.66 -43.89 2.26
C GLU A 192 25.51 -42.99 1.76
N PHE A 193 25.21 -41.90 2.47
CA PHE A 193 24.14 -40.94 2.12
C PHE A 193 24.29 -40.25 0.74
N LYS A 194 25.44 -40.36 0.08
CA LYS A 194 25.69 -39.81 -1.27
C LYS A 194 25.48 -40.82 -2.40
N ASN A 195 25.34 -42.11 -2.08
CA ASN A 195 25.10 -43.16 -3.06
C ASN A 195 23.59 -43.44 -3.22
N ASP A 196 22.81 -43.39 -2.13
CA ASP A 196 21.37 -43.67 -2.17
C ASP A 196 20.60 -42.67 -3.06
N ILE A 197 21.00 -41.39 -3.04
CA ILE A 197 20.42 -40.32 -3.89
C ILE A 197 20.69 -40.53 -5.40
N LYS A 198 21.56 -41.47 -5.79
CA LYS A 198 21.88 -41.75 -7.21
C LYS A 198 21.11 -42.89 -7.85
N ASN A 199 20.35 -43.69 -7.09
CA ASN A 199 19.75 -44.92 -7.61
C ASN A 199 18.27 -44.81 -8.01
N GLU A 200 17.60 -43.66 -7.82
CA GLU A 200 16.17 -43.48 -8.17
C GLU A 200 15.92 -42.70 -9.48
N LYS A 201 16.86 -42.67 -10.43
CA LYS A 201 16.65 -42.08 -11.77
C LYS A 201 17.19 -42.91 -12.92
N GLY A 202 16.39 -43.90 -13.33
CA GLY A 202 16.52 -44.60 -14.61
C GLY A 202 15.14 -44.77 -15.26
N GLU A 203 15.10 -44.70 -16.60
CA GLU A 203 13.97 -45.03 -17.49
C GLU A 203 12.68 -44.19 -17.28
N ASN A 204 12.28 -43.32 -18.22
CA ASN A 204 11.93 -43.70 -19.60
C ASN A 204 12.12 -42.59 -20.66
N ASN A 205 11.93 -42.96 -21.93
CA ASN A 205 12.30 -42.17 -23.12
C ASN A 205 11.18 -41.31 -23.73
N GLN A 206 11.61 -40.26 -24.43
CA GLN A 206 11.06 -39.68 -25.67
C GLN A 206 9.53 -39.47 -25.80
N ASN A 207 9.10 -38.21 -25.90
CA ASN A 207 8.79 -37.63 -27.23
C ASN A 207 8.62 -36.09 -27.18
N ASP A 208 8.64 -35.49 -28.38
CA ASP A 208 8.77 -34.04 -28.60
C ASP A 208 7.60 -33.18 -28.07
N ASN A 209 7.95 -31.97 -27.61
CA ASN A 209 7.49 -30.77 -28.32
C ASN A 209 8.45 -29.58 -28.14
N LYS A 210 8.44 -28.66 -29.12
CA LYS A 210 9.60 -27.81 -29.45
C LYS A 210 9.22 -26.32 -29.51
N LEU A 211 9.49 -25.58 -28.45
CA LEU A 211 9.32 -24.12 -28.38
C LEU A 211 10.61 -23.39 -27.99
N LEU A 212 11.39 -23.06 -29.01
CA LEU A 212 12.20 -21.83 -29.05
C LEU A 212 11.29 -20.71 -29.60
N ASN A 213 11.53 -19.41 -29.35
CA ASN A 213 12.72 -18.79 -28.79
C ASN A 213 12.40 -17.47 -28.06
N GLY A 214 13.22 -17.08 -27.09
CA GLY A 214 13.08 -15.82 -26.34
C GLY A 214 14.36 -15.34 -25.67
N ALA A 215 15.53 -15.78 -26.15
CA ALA A 215 16.78 -15.65 -25.42
C ALA A 215 17.25 -14.19 -25.21
N ILE A 216 17.69 -13.92 -23.97
CA ILE A 216 18.68 -12.89 -23.66
C ILE A 216 19.99 -13.63 -23.40
N GLU A 217 21.01 -13.39 -24.24
CA GLU A 217 22.36 -13.89 -23.98
C GLU A 217 22.96 -13.12 -22.80
N THR A 218 23.08 -13.78 -21.64
CA THR A 218 23.89 -13.29 -20.53
C THR A 218 25.30 -13.88 -20.65
N ASN A 219 26.29 -13.01 -20.79
CA ASN A 219 27.71 -13.39 -20.84
C ASN A 219 28.20 -13.86 -19.45
N ASN A 220 27.82 -15.08 -19.07
CA ASN A 220 28.36 -15.76 -17.90
C ASN A 220 29.81 -16.21 -18.18
N ASN A 221 30.79 -15.46 -17.66
CA ASN A 221 32.15 -15.96 -17.53
C ASN A 221 32.84 -15.38 -16.27
N ASN A 222 33.64 -16.24 -15.64
CA ASN A 222 34.51 -15.97 -14.49
C ASN A 222 33.83 -15.52 -13.19
N ASN A 223 33.34 -16.50 -12.43
CA ASN A 223 33.43 -16.45 -10.98
C ASN A 223 34.86 -16.12 -10.55
N ASN A 224 35.02 -15.17 -9.63
CA ASN A 224 36.24 -15.04 -8.83
C ASN A 224 35.82 -14.80 -7.38
N ASN A 225 36.10 -15.77 -6.51
CA ASN A 225 35.76 -15.67 -5.09
C ASN A 225 36.59 -14.57 -4.42
N ASN A 226 35.92 -13.59 -3.82
CA ASN A 226 36.49 -12.75 -2.77
C ASN A 226 35.41 -12.50 -1.70
N ASN A 227 35.82 -12.55 -0.43
CA ASN A 227 34.88 -12.75 0.68
C ASN A 227 34.32 -11.44 1.26
N ASN A 228 33.01 -11.49 1.56
CA ASN A 228 32.30 -10.83 2.67
C ASN A 228 32.13 -9.29 2.71
N SER A 229 30.98 -8.91 3.29
CA SER A 229 30.65 -7.59 3.87
C SER A 229 30.30 -6.41 2.94
N GLY A 230 29.97 -6.65 1.67
CA GLY A 230 29.66 -5.56 0.71
C GLY A 230 28.19 -5.28 0.38
N ASN A 231 27.31 -6.28 0.40
CA ASN A 231 26.11 -6.28 -0.46
C ASN A 231 24.77 -5.91 0.21
N ASN A 232 24.68 -5.86 1.54
CA ASN A 232 23.47 -5.37 2.22
C ASN A 232 23.45 -3.83 2.14
N ARG A 233 22.78 -3.31 1.11
CA ARG A 233 22.41 -1.90 0.96
C ARG A 233 20.95 -1.83 0.55
N ILE A 234 20.15 -1.06 1.28
CA ILE A 234 18.73 -0.83 0.97
C ILE A 234 18.53 0.04 -0.30
N HIS A 235 19.51 0.87 -0.65
CA HIS A 235 19.50 1.72 -1.85
C HIS A 235 20.62 1.33 -2.82
N PHE A 236 20.55 1.84 -4.06
CA PHE A 236 21.66 1.87 -5.01
C PHE A 236 22.33 3.26 -4.99
N ASP A 237 23.59 3.34 -5.40
CA ASP A 237 24.24 4.60 -5.74
C ASP A 237 24.06 5.00 -7.22
N LYS A 238 24.50 6.21 -7.57
CA LYS A 238 24.26 6.81 -8.90
C LYS A 238 25.02 6.11 -10.03
N GLU A 239 26.16 5.49 -9.75
CA GLU A 239 26.91 4.74 -10.75
C GLU A 239 26.37 3.30 -10.87
N GLU A 240 25.92 2.68 -9.77
CA GLU A 240 25.15 1.42 -9.81
C GLU A 240 23.88 1.56 -10.69
N ILE A 241 23.07 2.60 -10.48
CA ILE A 241 21.86 2.89 -11.27
C ILE A 241 22.18 3.06 -12.76
N LYS A 242 23.28 3.77 -13.07
CA LYS A 242 23.76 4.05 -14.43
C LYS A 242 24.30 2.80 -15.11
N GLU A 243 24.96 1.90 -14.38
CA GLU A 243 25.34 0.58 -14.88
C GLU A 243 24.14 -0.33 -15.16
N ILE A 244 23.16 -0.38 -14.25
CA ILE A 244 21.91 -1.16 -14.44
C ILE A 244 21.21 -0.69 -15.73
N LYS A 245 21.00 0.63 -15.88
CA LYS A 245 20.39 1.22 -17.07
C LYS A 245 21.18 0.97 -18.37
N LYS A 246 22.51 0.82 -18.29
CA LYS A 246 23.38 0.52 -19.45
C LYS A 246 23.36 -0.97 -19.84
N LYS A 247 23.10 -1.87 -18.88
CA LYS A 247 23.07 -3.33 -19.09
C LYS A 247 21.73 -3.82 -19.65
N ILE A 248 20.63 -3.11 -19.39
CA ILE A 248 19.29 -3.49 -19.84
C ILE A 248 19.02 -3.02 -21.27
N ILE A 249 18.65 -3.96 -22.14
CA ILE A 249 18.19 -3.70 -23.51
C ILE A 249 16.66 -3.88 -23.55
N LEU A 250 15.93 -2.82 -23.91
CA LEU A 250 14.48 -2.88 -24.08
C LEU A 250 14.11 -3.68 -25.34
N LYS A 251 13.27 -4.71 -25.19
CA LYS A 251 12.67 -5.48 -26.30
C LYS A 251 11.15 -5.50 -26.12
N GLU A 252 10.43 -5.05 -27.15
CA GLU A 252 8.96 -5.14 -27.17
C GLU A 252 8.53 -6.61 -27.35
N HIS A 253 7.62 -7.09 -26.51
CA HIS A 253 7.10 -8.46 -26.56
C HIS A 253 5.67 -8.54 -26.01
N VAL A 254 5.02 -9.68 -26.28
CA VAL A 254 3.75 -10.06 -25.64
C VAL A 254 4.04 -10.54 -24.22
N LEU A 255 3.23 -10.10 -23.26
CA LEU A 255 3.22 -10.60 -21.89
C LEU A 255 1.90 -11.35 -21.65
N GLU A 256 1.97 -12.64 -21.38
CA GLU A 256 0.79 -13.48 -21.17
C GLU A 256 -0.06 -13.03 -19.96
N GLU A 257 -1.32 -13.46 -19.96
CA GLU A 257 -2.23 -13.29 -18.82
C GLU A 257 -1.61 -13.92 -17.55
N GLN A 258 -1.76 -13.26 -16.40
CA GLN A 258 -1.43 -13.86 -15.11
C GLN A 258 -2.71 -14.34 -14.44
N ASP A 259 -2.85 -15.67 -14.34
CA ASP A 259 -3.87 -16.29 -13.52
C ASP A 259 -3.59 -16.04 -12.03
N ASN A 260 -4.59 -15.45 -11.36
CA ASN A 260 -4.62 -15.20 -9.93
C ASN A 260 -5.64 -16.12 -9.21
N SER A 261 -6.32 -17.04 -9.92
CA SER A 261 -7.44 -17.88 -9.40
C SER A 261 -7.18 -18.60 -8.07
N SER A 262 -5.92 -18.91 -7.76
CA SER A 262 -5.52 -19.53 -6.50
C SER A 262 -5.65 -18.62 -5.26
N ILE A 263 -5.83 -17.31 -5.45
CA ILE A 263 -6.05 -16.32 -4.39
C ILE A 263 -7.51 -15.85 -4.46
N ARG A 264 -8.19 -15.80 -3.31
CA ARG A 264 -9.60 -15.37 -3.27
C ARG A 264 -9.76 -13.91 -3.66
N LEU A 265 -10.67 -13.66 -4.60
CA LEU A 265 -11.23 -12.34 -4.96
C LEU A 265 -10.24 -11.28 -5.48
N LEU A 266 -9.08 -11.70 -5.99
CA LEU A 266 -8.25 -10.87 -6.87
C LEU A 266 -8.52 -11.26 -8.32
N LYS A 267 -8.59 -10.27 -9.21
CA LYS A 267 -8.78 -10.49 -10.66
C LYS A 267 -7.46 -10.88 -11.31
N ASN A 268 -7.52 -11.57 -12.45
CA ASN A 268 -6.35 -11.87 -13.28
C ASN A 268 -5.76 -10.60 -13.90
N TRP A 269 -4.45 -10.58 -14.16
CA TRP A 269 -3.86 -9.49 -14.94
C TRP A 269 -3.95 -9.81 -16.42
N PRO A 270 -4.57 -8.95 -17.25
CA PRO A 270 -4.77 -9.22 -18.67
C PRO A 270 -3.45 -9.39 -19.42
N GLN A 271 -3.50 -10.17 -20.49
CA GLN A 271 -2.45 -10.24 -21.50
C GLN A 271 -2.15 -8.84 -22.06
N LEU A 272 -0.87 -8.51 -22.25
CA LEU A 272 -0.44 -7.28 -22.91
C LEU A 272 0.23 -7.65 -24.23
N GLU A 273 -0.38 -7.30 -25.37
CA GLU A 273 0.20 -7.55 -26.71
C GLU A 273 1.58 -6.90 -26.89
N LYS A 274 1.81 -5.78 -26.19
CA LYS A 274 2.96 -4.89 -26.38
C LYS A 274 3.43 -4.33 -25.04
N THR A 275 4.53 -4.86 -24.51
CA THR A 275 5.25 -4.28 -23.38
C THR A 275 6.75 -4.47 -23.50
N TYR A 276 7.51 -3.70 -22.73
CA TYR A 276 8.93 -3.92 -22.51
C TYR A 276 9.19 -4.72 -21.22
N GLN A 277 8.24 -4.76 -20.28
CA GLN A 277 8.43 -5.41 -18.98
C GLN A 277 8.39 -6.94 -19.09
N THR A 278 9.31 -7.61 -18.39
CA THR A 278 9.44 -9.08 -18.37
C THR A 278 8.49 -9.75 -17.37
N ASN A 279 8.35 -11.08 -17.46
CA ASN A 279 7.80 -11.91 -16.37
C ASN A 279 8.90 -12.85 -15.83
N PRO A 280 9.30 -12.78 -14.54
CA PRO A 280 8.93 -11.75 -13.56
C PRO A 280 9.45 -10.35 -13.95
N PRO A 281 8.87 -9.26 -13.40
CA PRO A 281 9.24 -7.90 -13.77
C PRO A 281 10.64 -7.54 -13.27
N CYS A 282 11.51 -7.10 -14.19
CA CYS A 282 12.93 -6.81 -13.94
C CYS A 282 13.43 -5.51 -14.60
N ILE A 283 12.65 -4.86 -15.46
CA ILE A 283 13.00 -3.58 -16.07
C ILE A 283 12.49 -2.42 -15.20
N PRO A 284 13.33 -1.45 -14.81
CA PRO A 284 12.89 -0.29 -14.04
C PRO A 284 11.80 0.53 -14.73
N ILE A 285 10.83 1.01 -13.95
CA ILE A 285 9.67 1.80 -14.45
C ILE A 285 10.16 3.05 -15.22
N ASP A 286 11.23 3.66 -14.72
CA ASP A 286 11.91 4.83 -15.31
C ASP A 286 12.51 4.56 -16.71
N MET A 287 12.84 3.31 -17.05
CA MET A 287 13.32 2.95 -18.39
C MET A 287 12.18 2.72 -19.40
N ILE A 288 11.00 2.34 -18.92
CA ILE A 288 9.82 2.07 -19.75
C ILE A 288 9.12 3.39 -20.11
N TYR A 289 8.84 4.23 -19.11
CA TYR A 289 8.01 5.43 -19.25
C TYR A 289 8.78 6.76 -19.14
N GLY A 290 9.94 6.75 -18.47
CA GLY A 290 10.68 7.96 -18.11
C GLY A 290 11.35 8.73 -19.26
N LYS A 291 11.32 8.21 -20.50
CA LYS A 291 11.80 8.94 -21.70
C LYS A 291 10.89 10.10 -22.08
N ASP A 292 9.58 9.88 -22.02
CA ASP A 292 8.55 10.87 -22.39
C ASP A 292 7.97 11.60 -21.16
N GLY A 293 8.39 11.21 -19.95
CA GLY A 293 7.91 11.76 -18.69
C GLY A 293 6.42 11.50 -18.43
N LYS A 294 5.89 10.36 -18.90
CA LYS A 294 4.45 10.03 -18.86
C LYS A 294 4.25 8.61 -18.34
N TYR A 295 3.96 8.50 -17.06
CA TYR A 295 3.62 7.25 -16.40
C TYR A 295 2.12 6.95 -16.55
N PRO A 296 1.67 5.68 -16.40
CA PRO A 296 0.26 5.34 -16.53
C PRO A 296 -0.62 6.08 -15.51
N VAL A 297 -1.63 6.78 -16.02
CA VAL A 297 -2.67 7.47 -15.26
C VAL A 297 -3.49 6.45 -14.45
N GLY A 298 -3.92 6.82 -13.24
CA GLY A 298 -4.83 6.01 -12.44
C GLY A 298 -6.25 5.92 -13.02
N GLU A 299 -7.16 5.24 -12.31
CA GLU A 299 -8.59 5.31 -12.63
C GLU A 299 -9.09 6.75 -12.39
N ILE A 300 -9.70 7.35 -13.41
CA ILE A 300 -10.25 8.71 -13.36
C ILE A 300 -11.74 8.64 -13.04
N LEU A 301 -12.12 9.22 -11.92
CA LEU A 301 -13.50 9.35 -11.46
C LEU A 301 -13.92 10.82 -11.50
N GLU A 302 -15.12 11.07 -12.01
CA GLU A 302 -15.76 12.39 -11.95
C GLU A 302 -16.23 12.69 -10.52
N TYR A 303 -16.34 13.97 -10.17
CA TYR A 303 -16.91 14.37 -8.88
C TYR A 303 -18.43 14.40 -8.96
N ASN A 304 -19.11 13.78 -7.99
CA ASN A 304 -20.58 13.66 -7.96
C ASN A 304 -21.31 15.03 -8.05
N ASN A 305 -20.67 16.12 -7.61
CA ASN A 305 -21.21 17.48 -7.65
C ASN A 305 -20.26 18.46 -8.37
N TYR A 306 -20.43 18.64 -9.67
CA TYR A 306 -19.84 19.78 -10.38
C TYR A 306 -20.52 21.11 -9.98
N ASN A 307 -19.78 22.22 -10.08
CA ASN A 307 -20.23 23.63 -10.09
C ASN A 307 -20.29 24.46 -8.79
N LEU A 308 -19.84 23.99 -7.61
CA LEU A 308 -19.80 24.86 -6.41
C LEU A 308 -18.68 25.92 -6.43
N SER A 309 -17.49 25.61 -6.94
CA SER A 309 -16.33 26.53 -6.90
C SER A 309 -16.41 27.77 -7.81
N GLY A 310 -17.39 27.84 -8.74
CA GLY A 310 -17.52 28.93 -9.72
C GLY A 310 -16.40 29.03 -10.78
N GLN A 311 -15.34 28.24 -10.66
CA GLN A 311 -14.15 28.26 -11.53
C GLN A 311 -14.39 27.52 -12.85
N SER A 312 -13.76 28.00 -13.92
CA SER A 312 -13.91 27.37 -15.24
C SER A 312 -13.07 26.09 -15.37
N LEU A 313 -13.52 25.15 -16.22
CA LEU A 313 -12.73 23.96 -16.55
C LEU A 313 -11.38 24.30 -17.20
N VAL A 314 -11.27 25.45 -17.87
CA VAL A 314 -10.01 25.96 -18.43
C VAL A 314 -9.06 26.35 -17.30
N GLU A 315 -9.52 27.17 -16.35
CA GLU A 315 -8.75 27.59 -15.18
C GLU A 315 -8.23 26.40 -14.36
N LYS A 316 -9.09 25.41 -14.08
CA LYS A 316 -8.71 24.16 -13.40
C LYS A 316 -7.63 23.39 -14.18
N LYS A 317 -7.71 23.33 -15.52
CA LYS A 317 -6.69 22.70 -16.38
C LYS A 317 -5.38 23.50 -16.43
N GLU A 318 -5.42 24.83 -16.39
CA GLU A 318 -4.18 25.64 -16.30
C GLU A 318 -3.51 25.46 -14.92
N ARG A 319 -4.28 25.33 -13.83
CA ARG A 319 -3.77 25.02 -12.49
C ARG A 319 -3.05 23.67 -12.44
N GLU A 320 -3.64 22.63 -13.04
CA GLU A 320 -3.04 21.28 -13.09
C GLU A 320 -1.66 21.24 -13.79
N LYS A 321 -1.40 22.11 -14.77
CA LYS A 321 -0.08 22.18 -15.45
C LYS A 321 1.06 22.55 -14.49
N LEU A 322 0.76 23.29 -13.41
CA LEU A 322 1.75 23.65 -12.38
C LEU A 322 2.10 22.46 -11.46
N SER A 323 1.28 21.41 -11.47
CA SER A 323 1.39 20.23 -10.61
C SER A 323 1.80 18.96 -11.36
N ILE A 324 2.17 19.06 -12.65
CA ILE A 324 2.42 17.89 -13.50
C ILE A 324 3.55 17.00 -12.95
N ASP A 325 4.67 17.57 -12.51
CA ASP A 325 5.80 16.80 -11.95
C ASP A 325 5.39 15.98 -10.71
N TYR A 326 4.52 16.56 -9.86
CA TYR A 326 3.94 15.88 -8.69
C TYR A 326 3.02 14.71 -9.09
N TYR A 327 2.21 14.89 -10.15
CA TYR A 327 1.34 13.83 -10.65
C TYR A 327 2.15 12.68 -11.29
N GLU A 328 3.23 12.99 -12.00
CA GLU A 328 4.10 11.99 -12.63
C GLU A 328 4.99 11.26 -11.61
N ASP A 329 5.48 11.92 -10.55
CA ASP A 329 6.13 11.26 -9.41
C ASP A 329 5.19 10.23 -8.74
N LEU A 330 3.93 10.61 -8.50
CA LEU A 330 2.90 9.74 -7.93
C LEU A 330 2.56 8.55 -8.86
N ARG A 331 2.34 8.81 -10.15
CA ARG A 331 2.06 7.75 -11.15
C ARG A 331 3.24 6.79 -11.30
N LYS A 332 4.49 7.27 -11.21
CA LYS A 332 5.69 6.43 -11.19
C LYS A 332 5.76 5.51 -9.98
N ALA A 333 5.44 6.03 -8.79
CA ALA A 333 5.33 5.22 -7.58
C ALA A 333 4.20 4.17 -7.70
N ALA A 334 3.04 4.57 -8.22
CA ALA A 334 1.88 3.70 -8.38
C ALA A 334 2.09 2.59 -9.41
N GLU A 335 2.79 2.90 -10.51
CA GLU A 335 3.14 1.90 -11.52
C GLU A 335 4.17 0.89 -11.00
N CYS A 336 5.12 1.33 -10.19
CA CYS A 336 5.99 0.41 -9.46
C CYS A 336 5.17 -0.47 -8.50
N HIS A 337 4.26 0.12 -7.72
CA HIS A 337 3.40 -0.61 -6.80
C HIS A 337 2.56 -1.69 -7.52
N ARG A 338 1.91 -1.35 -8.64
CA ARG A 338 1.19 -2.29 -9.51
C ARG A 338 2.07 -3.47 -9.94
N GLN A 339 3.27 -3.20 -10.46
CA GLN A 339 4.15 -4.26 -10.96
C GLN A 339 4.78 -5.12 -9.85
N VAL A 340 5.03 -4.54 -8.66
CA VAL A 340 5.45 -5.29 -7.47
C VAL A 340 4.33 -6.20 -6.98
N ARG A 341 3.09 -5.70 -6.84
CA ARG A 341 1.98 -6.53 -6.34
C ARG A 341 1.53 -7.61 -7.34
N LYS A 342 1.65 -7.36 -8.66
CA LYS A 342 1.54 -8.42 -9.69
C LYS A 342 2.49 -9.58 -9.40
N HIS A 343 3.76 -9.27 -9.14
CA HIS A 343 4.80 -10.26 -8.80
C HIS A 343 4.52 -10.97 -7.47
N MET A 344 4.06 -10.24 -6.44
CA MET A 344 3.65 -10.82 -5.15
C MET A 344 2.53 -11.85 -5.32
N GLN A 345 1.49 -11.54 -6.10
CA GLN A 345 0.35 -12.44 -6.35
C GLN A 345 0.78 -13.75 -7.05
N ALA A 346 1.84 -13.72 -7.88
CA ALA A 346 2.41 -14.93 -8.48
C ALA A 346 3.32 -15.72 -7.51
N PHE A 347 4.06 -15.03 -6.62
CA PHE A 347 5.06 -15.61 -5.73
C PHE A 347 4.50 -16.20 -4.42
N ILE A 348 3.50 -15.54 -3.83
CA ILE A 348 3.04 -15.83 -2.47
C ILE A 348 2.06 -16.99 -2.46
N LYS A 349 2.42 -18.07 -1.75
CA LYS A 349 1.65 -19.30 -1.60
C LYS A 349 1.85 -19.86 -0.18
N PRO A 350 0.94 -20.70 0.35
CA PRO A 350 1.13 -21.35 1.64
C PRO A 350 2.46 -22.14 1.70
N GLY A 351 3.10 -22.15 2.86
CA GLY A 351 4.42 -22.74 3.07
C GLY A 351 5.60 -21.76 2.93
N LYS A 352 5.39 -20.53 2.44
CA LYS A 352 6.38 -19.45 2.47
C LYS A 352 6.57 -18.89 3.89
N LYS A 353 7.80 -18.54 4.29
CA LYS A 353 8.00 -17.75 5.52
C LYS A 353 7.58 -16.29 5.27
N MET A 354 7.08 -15.62 6.30
CA MET A 354 6.70 -14.19 6.20
C MET A 354 7.91 -13.31 5.88
N ILE A 355 9.11 -13.68 6.37
CA ILE A 355 10.36 -12.99 6.07
C ILE A 355 10.70 -13.06 4.56
N ASP A 356 10.49 -14.21 3.92
CA ASP A 356 10.72 -14.38 2.48
C ASP A 356 9.78 -13.47 1.66
N ILE A 357 8.52 -13.33 2.10
CA ILE A 357 7.49 -12.52 1.45
C ILE A 357 7.85 -11.02 1.55
N ALA A 358 8.19 -10.55 2.75
CA ALA A 358 8.55 -9.15 2.97
C ALA A 358 9.85 -8.79 2.22
N GLN A 359 10.90 -9.62 2.33
CA GLN A 359 12.17 -9.36 1.64
C GLN A 359 12.05 -9.44 0.11
N GLU A 360 11.25 -10.34 -0.45
CA GLU A 360 11.03 -10.42 -1.91
C GLU A 360 10.25 -9.20 -2.43
N THR A 361 9.25 -8.73 -1.68
CA THR A 361 8.48 -7.51 -1.98
C THR A 361 9.40 -6.29 -1.97
N GLU A 362 10.17 -6.11 -0.89
CA GLU A 362 11.10 -5.00 -0.72
C GLU A 362 12.21 -5.01 -1.78
N ARG A 363 12.78 -6.19 -2.08
CA ARG A 363 13.75 -6.37 -3.18
C ARG A 363 13.14 -5.97 -4.53
N LYS A 364 11.92 -6.41 -4.83
CA LYS A 364 11.27 -6.13 -6.11
C LYS A 364 10.96 -4.64 -6.27
N THR A 365 10.49 -3.97 -5.21
CA THR A 365 10.33 -2.51 -5.21
C THR A 365 11.65 -1.79 -5.43
N LYS A 366 12.73 -2.20 -4.73
CA LYS A 366 14.07 -1.61 -4.88
C LYS A 366 14.56 -1.66 -6.33
N GLU A 367 14.39 -2.81 -6.98
CA GLU A 367 14.77 -3.04 -8.38
C GLU A 367 13.96 -2.19 -9.37
N LEU A 368 12.63 -2.17 -9.24
CA LEU A 368 11.76 -1.51 -10.21
C LEU A 368 11.74 0.02 -10.08
N ILE A 369 11.85 0.58 -8.86
CA ILE A 369 11.92 2.02 -8.64
C ILE A 369 13.35 2.59 -8.77
N LEU A 370 14.37 1.72 -8.79
CA LEU A 370 15.80 2.07 -8.67
C LEU A 370 16.08 2.93 -7.43
N ALA A 371 15.83 2.37 -6.25
CA ALA A 371 15.81 3.14 -5.00
C ALA A 371 17.11 3.91 -4.72
N GLU A 372 17.01 5.23 -4.50
CA GLU A 372 18.13 6.19 -4.41
C GLU A 372 17.97 7.07 -3.14
N LYS A 373 18.01 6.46 -1.95
CA LYS A 373 17.72 7.13 -0.66
C LYS A 373 16.33 7.81 -0.69
N LEU A 374 16.18 8.93 0.02
CA LEU A 374 14.97 9.76 0.08
C LEU A 374 14.41 10.18 -1.30
N LYS A 375 15.16 10.07 -2.39
CA LYS A 375 14.67 10.42 -3.73
C LYS A 375 13.66 9.40 -4.27
N CYS A 376 13.82 8.11 -3.99
CA CYS A 376 12.83 7.07 -4.32
C CYS A 376 13.16 5.75 -3.64
N GLY A 377 12.13 4.94 -3.34
CA GLY A 377 12.29 3.72 -2.57
C GLY A 377 10.96 3.21 -2.00
N TRP A 378 11.03 2.55 -0.86
CA TRP A 378 9.88 2.13 -0.07
C TRP A 378 9.28 3.32 0.68
N GLY A 379 7.97 3.50 0.62
CA GLY A 379 7.27 4.52 1.41
C GLY A 379 7.25 4.19 2.90
N PHE A 380 7.13 2.89 3.22
CA PHE A 380 7.15 2.30 4.56
C PHE A 380 7.40 0.77 4.43
N PRO A 381 7.67 0.03 5.53
CA PRO A 381 7.97 -1.41 5.49
C PRO A 381 6.83 -2.28 4.97
N THR A 382 7.14 -3.47 4.42
CA THR A 382 6.08 -4.38 3.95
C THR A 382 5.36 -5.04 5.13
N GLY A 383 4.15 -4.56 5.41
CA GLY A 383 3.15 -5.20 6.25
C GLY A 383 2.66 -6.51 5.62
N CYS A 384 2.52 -7.53 6.46
CA CYS A 384 2.06 -8.88 6.08
C CYS A 384 1.17 -9.48 7.19
N SER A 385 0.28 -8.67 7.76
CA SER A 385 -0.48 -8.95 8.99
C SER A 385 -1.40 -10.16 8.87
N LEU A 386 -1.32 -11.12 9.81
CA LEU A 386 -2.06 -12.38 9.76
C LEU A 386 -3.30 -12.42 10.68
N ASN A 387 -4.42 -12.90 10.14
CA ASN A 387 -5.66 -13.23 10.85
C ASN A 387 -6.17 -12.04 11.67
N HIS A 388 -6.32 -12.18 12.99
CA HIS A 388 -6.72 -11.11 13.92
C HIS A 388 -5.82 -9.86 13.91
N CYS A 389 -4.57 -9.96 13.47
CA CYS A 389 -3.70 -8.80 13.26
C CYS A 389 -4.13 -8.08 12.00
N ALA A 390 -4.58 -6.83 12.13
CA ALA A 390 -5.01 -5.97 11.02
C ALA A 390 -3.81 -5.31 10.33
N ALA A 391 -3.01 -4.53 11.08
CA ALA A 391 -1.96 -3.66 10.54
C ALA A 391 -0.65 -3.73 11.35
N HIS A 392 0.41 -3.11 10.82
CA HIS A 392 1.74 -2.92 11.43
C HIS A 392 2.54 -4.18 11.83
N TYR A 393 2.17 -5.39 11.38
CA TYR A 393 3.07 -6.56 11.47
C TYR A 393 3.93 -6.69 10.21
N THR A 394 5.23 -6.53 10.38
CA THR A 394 6.27 -7.07 9.49
C THR A 394 7.22 -7.92 10.34
N PRO A 395 7.74 -9.07 9.86
CA PRO A 395 8.64 -9.93 10.63
C PRO A 395 9.93 -9.19 11.02
N ASN A 396 10.44 -9.46 12.21
CA ASN A 396 11.81 -9.13 12.62
C ASN A 396 12.78 -10.26 12.22
N TYR A 397 14.09 -10.00 12.23
CA TYR A 397 15.08 -11.08 12.02
C TYR A 397 15.00 -12.11 13.14
N GLY A 398 14.79 -13.38 12.78
CA GLY A 398 14.52 -14.48 13.72
C GLY A 398 13.05 -14.92 13.76
N ASP A 399 12.13 -14.21 13.08
CA ASP A 399 10.75 -14.65 12.92
C ASP A 399 10.69 -15.89 11.99
N GLU A 400 10.11 -16.97 12.49
CA GLU A 400 9.93 -18.24 11.77
C GLU A 400 8.51 -18.46 11.23
N THR A 401 7.64 -17.45 11.33
CA THR A 401 6.22 -17.55 10.91
C THR A 401 6.11 -17.94 9.43
N VAL A 402 5.25 -18.91 9.16
CA VAL A 402 4.94 -19.45 7.83
C VAL A 402 3.48 -19.21 7.51
N LEU A 403 3.22 -18.68 6.30
CA LEU A 403 1.87 -18.47 5.76
C LEU A 403 1.18 -19.82 5.52
N LYS A 404 -0.06 -19.98 6.00
CA LYS A 404 -0.86 -21.21 5.88
C LYS A 404 -2.01 -21.02 4.90
N TYR A 405 -2.65 -22.13 4.54
CA TYR A 405 -3.83 -22.13 3.66
C TYR A 405 -5.03 -21.40 4.27
N ASP A 406 -5.23 -21.56 5.58
CA ASP A 406 -6.31 -20.94 6.35
C ASP A 406 -5.97 -19.55 6.95
N ASP A 407 -4.83 -18.96 6.58
CA ASP A 407 -4.48 -17.60 7.02
C ASP A 407 -5.09 -16.52 6.12
N VAL A 408 -5.51 -15.41 6.73
CA VAL A 408 -5.92 -14.17 6.04
C VAL A 408 -4.82 -13.12 6.22
N CYS A 409 -4.03 -12.90 5.17
CA CYS A 409 -2.86 -12.03 5.19
C CYS A 409 -3.16 -10.69 4.50
N LYS A 410 -2.98 -9.58 5.21
CA LYS A 410 -2.98 -8.23 4.62
C LYS A 410 -1.59 -7.91 4.12
N LEU A 411 -1.44 -7.63 2.83
CA LEU A 411 -0.20 -7.25 2.18
C LEU A 411 -0.25 -5.76 1.87
N ASP A 412 0.66 -5.02 2.50
CA ASP A 412 0.56 -3.59 2.70
C ASP A 412 1.98 -3.00 2.56
N PHE A 413 2.24 -2.17 1.54
CA PHE A 413 3.60 -1.66 1.29
C PHE A 413 3.62 -0.36 0.49
N GLY A 414 4.36 0.64 1.00
CA GLY A 414 4.49 1.92 0.31
C GLY A 414 5.54 1.91 -0.80
N VAL A 415 5.31 2.72 -1.84
CA VAL A 415 6.37 3.17 -2.78
C VAL A 415 6.37 4.69 -2.81
N HIS A 416 7.55 5.33 -2.83
CA HIS A 416 7.63 6.79 -2.94
C HIS A 416 8.61 7.28 -4.02
N VAL A 417 8.33 8.47 -4.56
CA VAL A 417 9.23 9.24 -5.43
C VAL A 417 9.23 10.70 -4.95
N ASN A 418 10.42 11.25 -4.74
CA ASN A 418 10.69 12.58 -4.15
C ASN A 418 9.94 12.88 -2.83
N GLY A 419 9.48 11.85 -2.13
CA GLY A 419 8.67 11.95 -0.91
C GLY A 419 7.16 11.94 -1.13
N TYR A 420 6.68 11.85 -2.37
CA TYR A 420 5.28 11.57 -2.66
C TYR A 420 5.07 10.06 -2.59
N ILE A 421 4.20 9.62 -1.67
CA ILE A 421 4.02 8.21 -1.31
C ILE A 421 2.74 7.70 -1.97
N ILE A 422 2.79 6.46 -2.46
CA ILE A 422 1.61 5.66 -2.79
C ILE A 422 1.48 4.58 -1.73
N ASP A 423 0.35 4.67 -1.04
CA ASP A 423 -0.22 3.77 -0.04
C ASP A 423 -1.29 2.88 -0.73
N CYS A 424 -1.22 1.56 -0.57
CA CYS A 424 -2.13 0.61 -1.26
C CYS A 424 -1.99 -0.87 -0.78
N ALA A 425 -2.67 -1.20 0.32
CA ALA A 425 -2.83 -2.57 0.79
C ALA A 425 -3.89 -3.43 0.05
N PHE A 426 -3.72 -4.76 0.09
CA PHE A 426 -4.71 -5.75 -0.31
C PHE A 426 -4.67 -7.02 0.55
N THR A 427 -5.79 -7.72 0.68
CA THR A 427 -5.87 -9.01 1.38
C THR A 427 -5.64 -10.18 0.43
N ILE A 428 -4.89 -11.19 0.89
CA ILE A 428 -4.87 -12.52 0.31
C ILE A 428 -5.42 -13.56 1.29
N ALA A 429 -6.15 -14.53 0.74
CA ALA A 429 -6.55 -15.76 1.39
C ALA A 429 -6.67 -16.87 0.33
N PHE A 430 -6.63 -18.13 0.74
CA PHE A 430 -6.71 -19.30 -0.15
C PHE A 430 -7.97 -20.14 0.08
N ASN A 431 -8.64 -19.96 1.22
CA ASN A 431 -9.88 -20.65 1.59
C ASN A 431 -11.10 -19.75 1.34
N GLU A 432 -12.08 -20.26 0.61
CA GLU A 432 -13.29 -19.54 0.17
C GLU A 432 -14.23 -19.09 1.29
N LYS A 433 -14.13 -19.69 2.49
CA LYS A 433 -14.90 -19.25 3.66
C LYS A 433 -14.66 -17.77 4.03
N TYR A 434 -13.55 -17.18 3.58
CA TYR A 434 -13.21 -15.77 3.82
C TYR A 434 -13.77 -14.81 2.75
N ASP A 435 -14.47 -15.29 1.72
CA ASP A 435 -14.92 -14.47 0.60
C ASP A 435 -15.79 -13.27 1.05
N ASN A 436 -16.74 -13.47 1.96
CA ASN A 436 -17.61 -12.37 2.42
C ASN A 436 -16.87 -11.33 3.26
N LEU A 437 -15.85 -11.74 4.02
CA LEU A 437 -14.99 -10.83 4.79
C LEU A 437 -14.16 -9.93 3.85
N ILE A 438 -13.59 -10.52 2.80
CA ILE A 438 -12.84 -9.78 1.77
C ILE A 438 -13.79 -8.86 0.98
N LYS A 439 -14.95 -9.35 0.50
CA LYS A 439 -15.97 -8.53 -0.20
C LYS A 439 -16.41 -7.32 0.61
N ALA A 440 -16.73 -7.50 1.90
CA ALA A 440 -17.10 -6.39 2.78
C ALA A 440 -16.05 -5.27 2.78
N THR A 441 -14.77 -5.63 2.74
CA THR A 441 -13.66 -4.66 2.69
C THR A 441 -13.49 -4.06 1.30
N GLN A 442 -13.63 -4.86 0.24
CA GLN A 442 -13.55 -4.38 -1.15
C GLN A 442 -14.67 -3.36 -1.44
N ASP A 443 -15.90 -3.65 -1.02
CA ASP A 443 -17.05 -2.76 -1.17
C ASP A 443 -16.98 -1.56 -0.22
N GLY A 444 -16.52 -1.75 1.02
CA GLY A 444 -16.25 -0.67 1.97
C GLY A 444 -15.25 0.35 1.40
N THR A 445 -14.08 -0.10 0.96
CA THR A 445 -13.05 0.77 0.37
C THR A 445 -13.50 1.40 -0.95
N ASN A 446 -14.17 0.66 -1.84
CA ASN A 446 -14.70 1.25 -3.07
C ASN A 446 -15.83 2.26 -2.80
N THR A 447 -16.63 2.08 -1.75
CA THR A 447 -17.63 3.06 -1.28
C THR A 447 -16.96 4.30 -0.72
N GLY A 448 -15.91 4.14 0.10
CA GLY A 448 -15.07 5.25 0.56
C GLY A 448 -14.46 6.05 -0.59
N ILE A 449 -13.91 5.36 -1.60
CA ILE A 449 -13.36 5.99 -2.82
C ILE A 449 -14.45 6.70 -3.62
N LYS A 450 -15.67 6.15 -3.69
CA LYS A 450 -16.82 6.75 -4.39
C LYS A 450 -17.28 8.05 -3.73
N GLU A 451 -17.44 8.07 -2.41
CA GLU A 451 -17.91 9.25 -1.66
C GLU A 451 -16.82 10.29 -1.38
N ALA A 452 -15.54 9.90 -1.39
CA ALA A 452 -14.43 10.84 -1.29
C ALA A 452 -14.41 11.86 -2.45
N GLY A 453 -14.09 13.13 -2.17
CA GLY A 453 -14.05 14.18 -3.17
C GLY A 453 -13.83 15.55 -2.56
N ILE A 454 -13.57 16.58 -3.38
CA ILE A 454 -13.46 17.96 -2.89
C ILE A 454 -14.79 18.36 -2.21
N ASP A 455 -14.69 19.04 -1.07
CA ASP A 455 -15.78 19.43 -0.16
C ASP A 455 -16.51 18.25 0.55
N ALA A 456 -16.08 16.99 0.35
CA ALA A 456 -16.67 15.84 1.03
C ALA A 456 -16.32 15.82 2.52
N ARG A 457 -17.33 15.53 3.38
CA ARG A 457 -17.17 15.50 4.84
C ARG A 457 -16.68 14.13 5.30
N MET A 458 -15.65 14.11 6.16
CA MET A 458 -15.06 12.87 6.66
C MET A 458 -16.07 11.97 7.41
N CYS A 459 -17.04 12.57 8.12
CA CYS A 459 -18.08 11.81 8.83
C CYS A 459 -19.03 11.03 7.91
N ASP A 460 -19.36 11.59 6.74
CA ASP A 460 -20.30 11.00 5.78
C ASP A 460 -19.66 9.80 5.08
N ILE A 461 -18.39 9.96 4.68
CA ILE A 461 -17.56 8.89 4.11
C ILE A 461 -17.49 7.71 5.08
N GLY A 462 -17.24 7.97 6.37
CA GLY A 462 -17.20 6.92 7.40
C GLY A 462 -18.54 6.30 7.77
N GLU A 463 -19.67 6.97 7.53
CA GLU A 463 -21.00 6.38 7.67
C GLU A 463 -21.31 5.45 6.50
N ALA A 464 -21.02 5.88 5.25
CA ALA A 464 -21.20 5.06 4.05
C ALA A 464 -20.28 3.82 4.01
N ILE A 465 -19.02 3.96 4.45
CA ILE A 465 -18.10 2.82 4.60
C ILE A 465 -18.64 1.82 5.63
N GLN A 466 -19.20 2.30 6.75
CA GLN A 466 -19.76 1.42 7.78
C GLN A 466 -20.98 0.65 7.26
N GLU A 467 -21.91 1.33 6.59
CA GLU A 467 -23.08 0.70 5.98
C GLU A 467 -22.68 -0.39 4.98
N ALA A 468 -21.68 -0.12 4.14
CA ALA A 468 -21.15 -1.11 3.20
C ALA A 468 -20.54 -2.33 3.92
N ILE A 469 -19.65 -2.14 4.91
CA ILE A 469 -18.97 -3.25 5.62
C ILE A 469 -19.94 -4.05 6.50
N GLU A 470 -20.81 -3.38 7.24
CA GLU A 470 -21.71 -4.02 8.22
C GLU A 470 -22.99 -4.60 7.59
N SER A 471 -23.17 -4.43 6.27
CA SER A 471 -24.17 -5.18 5.48
C SER A 471 -23.83 -6.66 5.27
N TYR A 472 -22.58 -7.07 5.54
CA TYR A 472 -22.06 -8.41 5.30
C TYR A 472 -22.03 -9.30 6.56
N GLU A 473 -22.25 -10.60 6.35
CA GLU A 473 -22.05 -11.65 7.35
C GLU A 473 -21.22 -12.83 6.79
N ILE A 474 -20.62 -13.60 7.70
CA ILE A 474 -19.73 -14.73 7.37
C ILE A 474 -20.03 -15.92 8.28
N GLU A 475 -20.12 -17.11 7.69
CA GLU A 475 -20.21 -18.36 8.45
C GLU A 475 -18.80 -18.88 8.77
N LEU A 476 -18.52 -19.11 10.05
CA LEU A 476 -17.31 -19.74 10.53
C LEU A 476 -17.69 -20.85 11.52
N ASN A 477 -17.29 -22.09 11.22
CA ASN A 477 -17.53 -23.26 12.07
C ASN A 477 -19.03 -23.46 12.43
N GLN A 478 -19.92 -23.50 11.43
CA GLN A 478 -21.37 -23.68 11.60
C GLN A 478 -22.07 -22.56 12.42
N LYS A 479 -21.46 -21.38 12.46
CA LYS A 479 -22.01 -20.20 13.11
C LYS A 479 -21.82 -18.95 12.26
N ILE A 480 -22.88 -18.17 12.13
CA ILE A 480 -22.87 -16.87 11.46
C ILE A 480 -22.31 -15.79 12.40
N TYR A 481 -21.46 -14.93 11.85
CA TYR A 481 -20.89 -13.74 12.51
C TYR A 481 -21.19 -12.50 11.63
N PRO A 482 -21.74 -11.41 12.19
CA PRO A 482 -21.79 -10.15 11.47
C PRO A 482 -20.37 -9.59 11.32
N ILE A 483 -20.05 -9.09 10.13
CA ILE A 483 -18.78 -8.42 9.87
C ILE A 483 -18.85 -6.98 10.37
N LYS A 484 -17.74 -6.44 10.88
CA LYS A 484 -17.66 -5.11 11.47
C LYS A 484 -16.50 -4.30 10.90
N ALA A 485 -16.70 -3.00 10.73
CA ALA A 485 -15.60 -2.09 10.47
C ALA A 485 -14.74 -1.91 11.74
N ILE A 486 -13.41 -1.83 11.59
CA ILE A 486 -12.52 -1.64 12.74
C ILE A 486 -12.54 -0.16 13.19
N SER A 487 -13.41 0.15 14.13
CA SER A 487 -13.79 1.50 14.59
C SER A 487 -12.66 2.45 15.03
N ASN A 488 -11.46 1.94 15.30
CA ASN A 488 -10.28 2.73 15.65
C ASN A 488 -9.13 2.69 14.62
N LEU A 489 -9.33 2.07 13.45
CA LEU A 489 -8.50 2.26 12.25
C LEU A 489 -9.16 3.29 11.30
N ARG A 490 -8.34 3.98 10.49
CA ARG A 490 -8.75 5.14 9.67
C ARG A 490 -7.73 5.37 8.57
N GLY A 491 -8.19 5.53 7.34
CA GLY A 491 -7.39 6.17 6.30
C GLY A 491 -7.04 7.61 6.66
N HIS A 492 -6.19 8.24 5.87
CA HIS A 492 -5.57 9.52 6.23
C HIS A 492 -5.20 10.34 5.00
N SER A 493 -5.01 11.66 5.17
CA SER A 493 -4.26 12.42 4.16
C SER A 493 -2.81 11.93 4.12
N ILE A 494 -2.13 12.12 2.99
CA ILE A 494 -0.71 11.80 2.80
C ILE A 494 0.01 13.10 2.44
N ASN A 495 1.08 13.42 3.17
CA ASN A 495 1.91 14.60 2.93
C ASN A 495 3.31 14.19 2.43
N LYS A 496 4.05 15.15 1.87
CA LYS A 496 5.39 14.89 1.32
C LYS A 496 6.35 14.43 2.43
N TYR A 497 6.86 13.20 2.30
CA TYR A 497 7.63 12.44 3.30
C TYR A 497 6.91 12.12 4.63
N ILE A 498 5.59 12.31 4.71
CA ILE A 498 4.81 12.13 5.94
C ILE A 498 3.56 11.32 5.61
N ILE A 499 3.57 10.03 5.97
CA ILE A 499 2.49 9.09 5.61
C ILE A 499 1.15 9.54 6.20
N HIS A 500 1.11 9.90 7.48
CA HIS A 500 -0.06 10.47 8.15
C HIS A 500 -0.06 12.00 8.05
N GLY A 501 -0.69 12.55 7.01
CA GLY A 501 -0.76 13.97 6.70
C GLY A 501 -1.61 14.83 7.66
N GLY A 502 -2.28 14.22 8.64
CA GLY A 502 -2.96 14.89 9.76
C GLY A 502 -4.49 14.83 9.72
N LYS A 503 -5.11 14.81 8.53
CA LYS A 503 -6.55 14.55 8.38
C LYS A 503 -6.83 13.05 8.46
N CYS A 504 -7.97 12.66 9.01
CA CYS A 504 -8.33 11.25 9.20
C CYS A 504 -9.66 10.91 8.51
N VAL A 505 -9.64 9.93 7.60
CA VAL A 505 -10.81 9.33 6.94
C VAL A 505 -11.33 8.19 7.81
N PRO A 506 -12.42 8.37 8.58
CA PRO A 506 -12.95 7.31 9.44
C PRO A 506 -13.63 6.22 8.60
N ILE A 507 -13.64 4.99 9.13
CA ILE A 507 -14.35 3.85 8.53
C ILE A 507 -15.61 3.44 9.33
N VAL A 508 -15.95 4.24 10.35
CA VAL A 508 -17.21 4.15 11.10
C VAL A 508 -17.80 5.54 11.30
N ARG A 509 -19.13 5.64 11.40
CA ARG A 509 -19.85 6.89 11.65
C ARG A 509 -19.28 7.65 12.85
N GLN A 510 -18.84 8.88 12.62
CA GLN A 510 -18.33 9.76 13.67
C GLN A 510 -19.44 10.69 14.17
N LYS A 511 -19.33 11.14 15.43
CA LYS A 511 -20.01 12.39 15.84
C LYS A 511 -19.28 13.56 15.19
N GLU A 512 -20.06 14.55 14.73
CA GLU A 512 -19.63 15.54 13.75
C GLU A 512 -18.27 16.20 14.06
N LYS A 513 -17.37 16.12 13.08
CA LYS A 513 -16.19 16.98 12.95
C LYS A 513 -16.30 17.67 11.59
N ASN A 514 -16.07 18.97 11.54
CA ASN A 514 -16.13 19.77 10.31
C ASN A 514 -14.88 19.61 9.44
N GLU A 515 -14.28 18.41 9.43
CA GLU A 515 -13.11 18.09 8.61
C GLU A 515 -13.59 17.64 7.23
N ILE A 516 -13.08 18.30 6.19
CA ILE A 516 -13.41 18.07 4.79
C ILE A 516 -12.16 17.77 3.97
N MET A 517 -12.38 17.13 2.83
CA MET A 517 -11.39 16.92 1.77
C MET A 517 -11.26 18.16 0.88
N GLU A 518 -10.04 18.59 0.57
CA GLU A 518 -9.73 19.83 -0.17
C GLU A 518 -9.03 19.56 -1.53
N GLU A 519 -9.04 20.57 -2.42
CA GLU A 519 -8.43 20.46 -3.76
C GLU A 519 -6.89 20.33 -3.67
N GLY A 520 -6.34 19.32 -4.34
CA GLY A 520 -4.90 19.01 -4.39
C GLY A 520 -4.43 18.01 -3.34
N GLU A 521 -5.26 17.66 -2.36
CA GLU A 521 -4.91 16.68 -1.33
C GLU A 521 -4.80 15.25 -1.86
N LEU A 522 -3.93 14.49 -1.21
CA LEU A 522 -3.65 13.07 -1.44
C LEU A 522 -4.17 12.30 -0.22
N PHE A 523 -4.88 11.19 -0.43
CA PHE A 523 -5.50 10.41 0.66
C PHE A 523 -5.29 8.91 0.48
N ALA A 524 -4.85 8.24 1.54
CA ALA A 524 -5.06 6.82 1.76
C ALA A 524 -6.55 6.57 2.05
N ILE A 525 -7.26 5.91 1.14
CA ILE A 525 -8.60 5.37 1.40
C ILE A 525 -8.45 3.88 1.66
N GLU A 526 -8.14 3.53 2.91
CA GLU A 526 -8.14 2.17 3.42
C GLU A 526 -9.40 1.87 4.23
N THR A 527 -9.83 0.61 4.23
CA THR A 527 -10.82 0.12 5.20
C THR A 527 -10.42 -1.25 5.73
N PHE A 528 -10.92 -1.56 6.93
CA PHE A 528 -10.67 -2.83 7.59
C PHE A 528 -11.98 -3.45 8.07
N ALA A 529 -12.21 -4.70 7.68
CA ALA A 529 -13.30 -5.52 8.20
C ALA A 529 -12.77 -6.54 9.23
N SER A 530 -13.60 -6.92 10.19
CA SER A 530 -13.27 -7.86 11.28
C SER A 530 -14.45 -8.76 11.63
N THR A 531 -14.16 -10.02 11.96
CA THR A 531 -15.12 -10.97 12.58
C THR A 531 -15.11 -10.92 14.12
N GLY A 532 -14.28 -10.06 14.70
CA GLY A 532 -14.06 -9.92 16.14
C GLY A 532 -14.92 -8.84 16.80
N LYS A 533 -14.26 -7.92 17.52
CA LYS A 533 -14.93 -6.79 18.17
C LYS A 533 -15.18 -5.62 17.22
N GLY A 534 -14.38 -5.46 16.16
CA GLY A 534 -14.30 -4.21 15.39
C GLY A 534 -13.45 -3.17 16.11
N TYR A 535 -12.43 -3.61 16.85
CA TYR A 535 -11.53 -2.72 17.60
C TYR A 535 -10.17 -3.39 17.83
N VAL A 536 -9.09 -2.73 17.43
CA VAL A 536 -7.71 -3.23 17.56
C VAL A 536 -6.97 -2.66 18.77
N ASN A 537 -6.03 -3.44 19.32
CA ASN A 537 -5.11 -3.04 20.38
C ASN A 537 -3.66 -3.34 19.95
N HIS A 538 -2.69 -2.70 20.60
CA HIS A 538 -1.28 -3.05 20.40
C HIS A 538 -0.97 -4.42 21.02
N GLU A 539 -0.54 -5.38 20.20
CA GLU A 539 -0.06 -6.70 20.62
C GLU A 539 1.26 -7.06 19.91
N ASN A 540 1.90 -8.15 20.35
CA ASN A 540 3.12 -8.72 19.77
C ASN A 540 4.36 -7.79 19.84
N GLU A 541 5.46 -8.18 19.18
CA GLU A 541 6.68 -7.38 19.13
C GLU A 541 6.55 -6.23 18.13
N CYS A 542 7.05 -5.05 18.50
CA CYS A 542 7.08 -3.90 17.61
C CYS A 542 8.16 -4.08 16.52
N SER A 543 7.80 -3.84 15.26
CA SER A 543 8.73 -3.85 14.14
C SER A 543 8.73 -2.57 13.30
N HIS A 544 7.65 -1.77 13.30
CA HIS A 544 7.57 -0.49 12.60
C HIS A 544 7.91 0.70 13.51
N TYR A 545 8.60 1.69 12.96
CA TYR A 545 8.97 2.94 13.64
C TYR A 545 8.95 4.11 12.65
N MET A 546 8.65 5.31 13.12
CA MET A 546 8.72 6.54 12.30
C MET A 546 9.38 7.67 13.10
N ARG A 547 10.11 8.58 12.45
CA ARG A 547 10.65 9.78 13.11
C ARG A 547 9.53 10.80 13.30
N ASN A 548 9.39 11.36 14.52
CA ASN A 548 8.47 12.48 14.75
C ASN A 548 9.01 13.75 14.05
N PRO A 549 8.26 14.36 13.11
CA PRO A 549 8.74 15.50 12.31
C PRO A 549 8.88 16.81 13.12
N GLU A 550 8.17 16.94 14.25
CA GLU A 550 8.29 18.09 15.14
C GLU A 550 9.59 18.06 15.96
N LYS A 551 10.17 16.87 16.22
CA LYS A 551 11.36 16.73 17.08
C LYS A 551 12.66 16.93 16.30
N GLN A 552 12.80 18.13 15.74
CA GLN A 552 13.97 18.49 14.93
C GLN A 552 15.27 18.58 15.74
N PHE A 553 15.23 19.15 16.96
CA PHE A 553 16.40 19.28 17.84
C PHE A 553 16.10 18.83 19.26
N VAL A 554 16.66 17.67 19.66
CA VAL A 554 16.56 17.12 21.01
C VAL A 554 17.97 16.76 21.52
N PRO A 555 18.44 17.27 22.67
CA PRO A 555 19.79 16.99 23.19
C PRO A 555 20.04 15.53 23.64
N ILE A 556 20.35 14.65 22.67
CA ILE A 556 20.74 13.26 22.95
C ILE A 556 22.09 13.22 23.69
N ARG A 557 22.16 12.48 24.81
CA ARG A 557 23.41 12.22 25.54
C ARG A 557 24.19 11.02 24.99
N LEU A 558 23.50 9.90 24.74
CA LEU A 558 24.09 8.63 24.32
C LEU A 558 24.62 8.70 22.88
N ASN A 559 25.91 8.43 22.67
CA ASN A 559 26.53 8.56 21.35
C ASN A 559 26.00 7.55 20.31
N SER A 560 25.68 6.31 20.69
CA SER A 560 25.07 5.34 19.76
C SER A 560 23.68 5.79 19.29
N ALA A 561 22.88 6.45 20.13
CA ALA A 561 21.61 7.05 19.73
C ALA A 561 21.78 8.23 18.77
N LYS A 562 22.86 9.03 18.89
CA LYS A 562 23.20 10.06 17.89
C LYS A 562 23.56 9.44 16.54
N THR A 563 24.39 8.39 16.54
CA THR A 563 24.76 7.68 15.31
C THR A 563 23.54 7.04 14.66
N LEU A 564 22.68 6.38 15.43
CA LEU A 564 21.46 5.77 14.92
C LEU A 564 20.48 6.82 14.35
N LEU A 565 20.26 7.94 15.05
CA LEU A 565 19.43 9.02 14.52
C LEU A 565 20.00 9.59 13.21
N LYS A 566 21.33 9.73 13.10
CA LYS A 566 21.93 10.12 11.82
C LYS A 566 21.62 9.09 10.72
N VAL A 567 21.74 7.79 11.01
CA VAL A 567 21.44 6.74 10.02
C VAL A 567 19.95 6.73 9.63
N ILE A 568 19.03 7.02 10.55
CA ILE A 568 17.61 7.21 10.25
C ILE A 568 17.42 8.42 9.32
N ASN A 569 17.99 9.58 9.68
CA ASN A 569 17.88 10.82 8.89
C ASN A 569 18.52 10.69 7.50
N ASP A 570 19.65 9.98 7.37
CA ASP A 570 20.40 9.84 6.12
C ASP A 570 19.73 8.87 5.10
N ASN A 571 18.69 8.11 5.49
CA ASN A 571 18.06 7.08 4.65
C ASN A 571 16.52 7.13 4.61
N PHE A 572 15.85 7.39 5.73
CA PHE A 572 14.38 7.41 5.85
C PHE A 572 13.82 8.80 6.18
N ASP A 573 14.57 9.60 6.94
CA ASP A 573 14.13 10.87 7.55
C ASP A 573 12.81 10.74 8.30
N THR A 574 11.68 11.19 7.74
CA THR A 574 10.33 11.07 8.32
C THR A 574 9.50 9.93 7.75
N LEU A 575 10.02 9.15 6.80
CA LEU A 575 9.38 7.91 6.33
C LEU A 575 9.46 6.82 7.42
N PRO A 576 8.43 5.96 7.56
CA PRO A 576 8.52 4.78 8.42
C PRO A 576 9.62 3.80 7.98
N PHE A 577 10.19 3.09 8.95
CA PHE A 577 11.21 2.06 8.78
C PHE A 577 11.00 0.89 9.75
N CYS A 578 11.75 -0.20 9.58
CA CYS A 578 11.72 -1.35 10.50
C CYS A 578 13.09 -1.79 11.00
N ASN A 579 13.13 -2.63 12.05
CA ASN A 579 14.38 -3.17 12.62
C ASN A 579 15.24 -3.86 11.55
N ARG A 580 14.63 -4.63 10.63
CA ARG A 580 15.34 -5.31 9.53
C ARG A 580 16.18 -4.34 8.70
N TRP A 581 15.59 -3.21 8.31
CA TRP A 581 16.29 -2.19 7.51
C TRP A 581 17.44 -1.51 8.26
N LEU A 582 17.36 -1.42 9.59
CA LEU A 582 18.48 -0.96 10.41
C LEU A 582 19.61 -2.00 10.45
N ASP A 583 19.29 -3.28 10.62
CA ASP A 583 20.30 -4.36 10.58
C ASP A 583 20.92 -4.52 9.17
N ASP A 584 20.13 -4.35 8.10
CA ASP A 584 20.63 -4.31 6.71
C ASP A 584 21.49 -3.08 6.43
N LEU A 585 21.25 -1.95 7.10
CA LEU A 585 22.17 -0.80 7.18
C LEU A 585 23.37 -1.03 8.12
N GLY A 586 23.60 -2.27 8.57
CA GLY A 586 24.72 -2.67 9.42
C GLY A 586 24.62 -2.20 10.88
N GLN A 587 23.46 -1.72 11.33
CA GLN A 587 23.27 -1.17 12.69
C GLN A 587 23.10 -2.29 13.73
N THR A 588 24.08 -3.18 13.83
CA THR A 588 24.03 -4.30 14.78
C THR A 588 23.86 -3.81 16.22
N ARG A 589 22.98 -4.47 16.98
CA ARG A 589 22.65 -4.15 18.39
C ARG A 589 22.00 -2.76 18.60
N HIS A 590 21.31 -2.23 17.60
CA HIS A 590 20.68 -0.90 17.65
C HIS A 590 19.61 -0.72 18.74
N PHE A 591 18.98 -1.78 19.24
CA PHE A 591 17.83 -1.73 20.16
C PHE A 591 17.95 -0.74 21.35
N MET A 592 19.10 -0.67 22.04
CA MET A 592 19.25 0.26 23.18
C MET A 592 19.33 1.73 22.71
N ALA A 593 19.94 1.97 21.54
CA ALA A 593 19.96 3.29 20.91
C ALA A 593 18.56 3.68 20.40
N LEU A 594 17.84 2.75 19.77
CA LEU A 594 16.47 2.95 19.30
C LEU A 594 15.52 3.24 20.47
N LYS A 595 15.58 2.47 21.56
CA LYS A 595 14.83 2.75 22.79
C LYS A 595 15.15 4.14 23.34
N THR A 596 16.41 4.58 23.28
CA THR A 596 16.79 5.94 23.73
C THR A 596 16.16 7.04 22.86
N LEU A 597 15.92 6.80 21.57
CA LEU A 597 15.20 7.74 20.69
C LEU A 597 13.68 7.73 20.97
N ILE A 598 13.12 6.57 21.33
CA ILE A 598 11.71 6.40 21.72
C ILE A 598 11.43 7.05 23.09
N ASP A 599 12.30 6.82 24.09
CA ASP A 599 12.21 7.44 25.42
C ASP A 599 12.32 8.98 25.37
N LEU A 600 12.83 9.53 24.26
CA LEU A 600 12.92 10.97 23.97
C LEU A 600 11.82 11.48 23.01
N ASN A 601 10.91 10.61 22.56
CA ASN A 601 9.87 10.88 21.55
C ASN A 601 10.41 11.42 20.20
N ILE A 602 11.65 11.09 19.85
CA ILE A 602 12.26 11.44 18.55
C ILE A 602 11.82 10.44 17.47
N VAL A 603 11.64 9.19 17.88
CA VAL A 603 11.13 8.08 17.07
C VAL A 603 9.92 7.50 17.78
N GLU A 604 8.84 7.26 17.06
CA GLU A 604 7.59 6.71 17.57
C GLU A 604 7.46 5.24 17.12
N PRO A 605 7.14 4.31 18.04
CA PRO A 605 6.94 2.90 17.72
C PRO A 605 5.49 2.63 17.26
N TYR A 606 5.34 1.85 16.20
CA TYR A 606 4.06 1.42 15.64
C TYR A 606 3.96 -0.11 15.78
N PRO A 607 3.55 -0.64 16.95
CA PRO A 607 3.41 -2.07 17.15
C PRO A 607 2.19 -2.65 16.40
N PRO A 608 2.17 -3.97 16.13
CA PRO A 608 1.06 -4.66 15.48
C PRO A 608 -0.31 -4.39 16.13
N LEU A 609 -1.31 -4.12 15.29
CA LEU A 609 -2.67 -3.76 15.70
C LEU A 609 -3.61 -4.96 15.53
N CYS A 610 -4.03 -5.56 16.65
CA CYS A 610 -4.78 -6.83 16.70
C CYS A 610 -6.18 -6.68 17.32
N ASP A 611 -7.20 -7.24 16.65
CA ASP A 611 -8.50 -7.54 17.26
C ASP A 611 -8.37 -8.84 18.08
N ILE A 612 -9.45 -9.33 18.70
CA ILE A 612 -9.43 -10.50 19.57
C ILE A 612 -8.89 -11.76 18.87
N LYS A 613 -8.15 -12.57 19.61
CA LYS A 613 -7.58 -13.83 19.12
C LYS A 613 -8.67 -14.75 18.59
N ASN A 614 -8.35 -15.47 17.51
CA ASN A 614 -9.26 -16.30 16.71
C ASN A 614 -10.34 -15.54 15.91
N SER A 615 -10.30 -14.20 15.85
CA SER A 615 -10.96 -13.44 14.78
C SER A 615 -10.09 -13.39 13.51
N PHE A 616 -10.70 -12.94 12.42
CA PHE A 616 -10.04 -12.68 11.14
C PHE A 616 -10.34 -11.24 10.72
N THR A 617 -9.33 -10.56 10.16
CA THR A 617 -9.46 -9.23 9.59
C THR A 617 -8.94 -9.18 8.16
N SER A 618 -9.49 -8.27 7.36
CA SER A 618 -9.13 -7.97 5.97
C SER A 618 -8.97 -6.46 5.78
N GLN A 619 -8.09 -6.06 4.85
CA GLN A 619 -7.79 -4.68 4.43
C GLN A 619 -7.83 -4.61 2.88
N MET A 620 -8.32 -3.50 2.35
CA MET A 620 -8.09 -3.07 0.97
C MET A 620 -7.95 -1.55 0.98
N GLU A 621 -7.08 -1.02 0.12
CA GLU A 621 -6.78 0.40 0.08
C GLU A 621 -6.42 0.90 -1.31
N HIS A 622 -6.76 2.16 -1.59
CA HIS A 622 -6.07 2.95 -2.61
C HIS A 622 -5.73 4.37 -2.15
N THR A 623 -4.49 4.80 -2.40
CA THR A 623 -4.18 6.22 -2.57
C THR A 623 -5.00 6.85 -3.71
N ILE A 624 -5.74 7.91 -3.38
CA ILE A 624 -6.44 8.79 -4.33
C ILE A 624 -5.85 10.20 -4.29
N LEU A 625 -5.92 10.93 -5.41
CA LEU A 625 -5.55 12.33 -5.52
C LEU A 625 -6.76 13.17 -5.97
N LEU A 626 -7.04 14.23 -5.22
CA LEU A 626 -8.17 15.13 -5.46
C LEU A 626 -7.76 16.27 -6.40
N ARG A 627 -7.58 15.95 -7.68
CA ARG A 627 -7.14 16.95 -8.68
C ARG A 627 -8.24 17.99 -8.94
N PRO A 628 -7.88 19.23 -9.36
CA PRO A 628 -8.85 20.27 -9.72
C PRO A 628 -9.92 19.85 -10.72
N THR A 629 -9.63 18.95 -11.66
CA THR A 629 -10.59 18.51 -12.71
C THR A 629 -11.31 17.20 -12.41
N CYS A 630 -10.73 16.31 -11.59
CA CYS A 630 -11.23 14.95 -11.35
C CYS A 630 -10.57 14.31 -10.12
N LYS A 631 -11.16 13.21 -9.63
CA LYS A 631 -10.54 12.31 -8.65
C LYS A 631 -9.72 11.26 -9.40
N GLU A 632 -8.47 11.05 -9.02
CA GLU A 632 -7.61 10.01 -9.63
C GLU A 632 -7.24 8.95 -8.60
N VAL A 633 -7.71 7.73 -8.80
CA VAL A 633 -7.35 6.54 -8.00
C VAL A 633 -6.03 6.01 -8.53
N LEU A 634 -4.95 6.66 -8.12
CA LEU A 634 -3.59 6.50 -8.66
C LEU A 634 -3.12 5.04 -8.65
N SER A 635 -3.43 4.32 -7.57
CA SER A 635 -2.99 2.94 -7.32
C SER A 635 -3.96 1.86 -7.80
N ARG A 636 -5.07 2.21 -8.46
CA ARG A 636 -5.98 1.22 -9.09
C ARG A 636 -5.20 0.36 -10.09
N GLY A 637 -5.56 -0.91 -10.20
CA GLY A 637 -5.04 -1.83 -11.23
C GLY A 637 -6.13 -2.70 -11.84
N PRO A 638 -5.75 -3.64 -12.72
CA PRO A 638 -6.68 -4.66 -13.22
C PRO A 638 -7.10 -5.67 -12.15
N ASP A 639 -6.28 -5.84 -11.11
CA ASP A 639 -6.39 -6.86 -10.05
C ASP A 639 -7.42 -6.53 -8.97
N PHE A 640 -7.44 -5.28 -8.50
CA PHE A 640 -8.47 -4.70 -7.63
C PHE A 640 -8.65 -3.19 -7.92
#